data_AF-D2UE29-F1
#
_entry.id   AF-D2UE29-F1
#
_cell.length_a   1.000
_cell.length_b   1.000
_cell.length_c   1.000
_cell.angle_alpha   90.00
_cell.angle_beta   90.00
_cell.angle_gamma   90.00
#
_symmetry.space_group_name_H-M   'P 1'
#
loop_
_entity.id
_entity.type
_entity.pdbx_description
1 polymer ?
#
loop_
_entity_poly.entity_id
_entity_poly.type
_entity_poly.pdbx_seq_one_letter_code
_entity_poly.pdbx_strand_id
1 'polypeptide(L)'
;MSISKAVFRIHPAFGIARVGNSEEFYLGPETMAGLPIPEGIDTGNPHVSGGLPIKPDTEAEVISSNDLRDRSGRMKRQAARFRIYHYPSGSSDNYPSGAGTEVIVGTKVGSKRVRDIVWTVHLANKKANAHVLNDELGIAVYESANAAQLRLRNTAEGSDPNNAARLKKLVIDPGPRAIRGTQSEGVHLDKATVASYADTDTTIRPMPYYPKSFPDDGFAKLYTPTGKIETLGELRTDARGRLLVLPGFGRACSWLQQDGTPFPLLSGMIAPHEYGDVNADGWFDDTGDGPVSALIVFDDDSIAEVVPAWAITTDPSYAPQALNVVSLWDDIYDTWVRRMKLVPTLFKNRFDSTFRPSFADHLQPIFRAPALQRWNSNLPQRAIAAHDAVGAISAHNTPAETIMNGLAYVRDPNPAAQSNIGAPFMPLAMGDVGKAFLTVTRTQYFFLSQWNRGEFEAEAQIEFGPGEYLDRAVMVNCQGGSFAPGIEMTFVVRDPALYRADWQSSGCGPFRIRGRALDYASVQYGQPFLSVGYLPYQPGPDGIDPAPLEPGDLSKFMSIPWQTDYNACATFTADPNPDNSTTLYWAWPAQRPFTVHVATDVRDGKPGPQRYSIRGAGTTSDDLSNAGRFQNHIDMVNNWHRIGFVIQGSAIDGDIRYSPDMYLEVASQLDEPEIAPWPMNANSADT
;
A
#
# COMPACT_ATOMS: atom_id res chain seq x y z
N MET A 1 -20.62 -8.72 30.60
CA MET A 1 -20.48 -7.82 29.44
C MET A 1 -19.91 -6.52 29.97
N SER A 2 -18.68 -6.19 29.58
CA SER A 2 -18.13 -4.86 29.85
C SER A 2 -18.81 -3.89 28.90
N ILE A 3 -19.49 -2.86 29.40
CA ILE A 3 -20.09 -1.83 28.55
C ILE A 3 -18.92 -1.04 27.93
N SER A 4 -18.75 -1.13 26.62
CA SER A 4 -17.72 -0.40 25.89
C SER A 4 -17.95 1.11 26.02
N LYS A 5 -16.93 1.86 26.42
CA LYS A 5 -17.00 3.33 26.60
C LYS A 5 -17.13 4.02 25.23
N ALA A 6 -17.54 5.29 25.21
CA ALA A 6 -17.41 6.12 24.02
C ALA A 6 -15.91 6.32 23.69
N VAL A 7 -15.56 6.29 22.40
CA VAL A 7 -14.16 6.31 21.92
C VAL A 7 -14.02 7.20 20.70
N PHE A 8 -12.90 7.91 20.59
CA PHE A 8 -12.49 8.59 19.37
C PHE A 8 -11.47 7.75 18.62
N ARG A 9 -11.59 7.64 17.30
CA ARG A 9 -10.65 6.87 16.46
C ARG A 9 -10.20 7.68 15.28
N ILE A 10 -8.91 7.60 14.96
CA ILE A 10 -8.37 8.12 13.70
C ILE A 10 -8.72 7.13 12.58
N HIS A 11 -9.17 7.66 11.43
CA HIS A 11 -9.38 6.93 10.19
C HIS A 11 -8.74 7.70 9.01
N PRO A 12 -8.21 7.00 7.99
CA PRO A 12 -8.10 5.55 7.91
C PRO A 12 -7.12 4.99 8.96
N ALA A 13 -7.29 3.72 9.34
CA ALA A 13 -6.38 3.00 10.22
C ALA A 13 -4.96 2.92 9.64
N PHE A 14 -4.90 2.81 8.31
CA PHE A 14 -3.70 2.85 7.48
C PHE A 14 -3.86 3.96 6.45
N GLY A 15 -3.14 5.07 6.62
CA GLY A 15 -3.11 6.16 5.65
C GLY A 15 -1.98 5.96 4.65
N ILE A 16 -2.29 6.05 3.36
CA ILE A 16 -1.35 5.77 2.27
C ILE A 16 -0.96 7.06 1.54
N ALA A 17 0.28 7.48 1.77
CA ALA A 17 0.93 8.59 1.11
C ALA A 17 1.90 8.07 0.03
N ARG A 18 2.01 8.76 -1.10
CA ARG A 18 2.83 8.31 -2.23
C ARG A 18 3.79 9.38 -2.73
N VAL A 19 5.05 9.00 -2.90
CA VAL A 19 6.13 9.91 -3.30
C VAL A 19 5.88 10.51 -4.69
N GLY A 20 6.50 11.67 -4.92
CA GLY A 20 6.40 12.48 -6.13
C GLY A 20 7.51 13.52 -6.11
N ASN A 21 8.05 13.92 -7.26
CA ASN A 21 9.20 14.84 -7.32
C ASN A 21 8.81 16.34 -7.38
N SER A 22 7.52 16.67 -7.21
CA SER A 22 7.00 18.03 -7.07
C SER A 22 6.79 18.43 -5.61
N GLU A 23 6.84 19.75 -5.38
CA GLU A 23 6.37 20.34 -4.11
C GLU A 23 4.84 20.32 -4.02
N GLU A 24 4.15 20.35 -5.16
CA GLU A 24 2.69 20.25 -5.22
C GLU A 24 2.22 18.82 -4.93
N PHE A 25 0.98 18.70 -4.46
CA PHE A 25 0.39 17.44 -4.06
C PHE A 25 -1.11 17.38 -4.38
N TYR A 26 -1.68 16.19 -4.28
CA TYR A 26 -3.11 15.92 -4.17
C TYR A 26 -3.37 15.00 -2.96
N LEU A 27 -4.62 14.81 -2.57
CA LEU A 27 -5.02 13.92 -1.48
C LEU A 27 -5.25 12.51 -2.01
N GLY A 28 -4.93 11.49 -1.23
CA GLY A 28 -5.19 10.10 -1.60
C GLY A 28 -6.69 9.79 -1.83
N PRO A 29 -6.99 8.74 -2.61
CA PRO A 29 -8.37 8.35 -2.88
C PRO A 29 -9.08 7.87 -1.62
N GLU A 30 -10.31 8.34 -1.42
CA GLU A 30 -11.22 7.91 -0.34
C GLU A 30 -12.42 7.12 -0.90
N THR A 31 -12.34 6.69 -2.15
CA THR A 31 -13.31 5.80 -2.81
C THR A 31 -12.58 4.56 -3.36
N MET A 32 -13.31 3.46 -3.51
CA MET A 32 -12.74 2.17 -3.93
C MET A 32 -12.47 2.12 -5.45
N ALA A 33 -11.27 1.70 -5.84
CA ALA A 33 -10.81 1.64 -7.23
C ALA A 33 -11.80 0.92 -8.14
N GLY A 34 -12.25 1.63 -9.19
CA GLY A 34 -13.05 1.06 -10.27
C GLY A 34 -14.46 0.62 -9.89
N LEU A 35 -14.90 0.89 -8.66
CA LEU A 35 -16.26 0.66 -8.17
C LEU A 35 -17.12 1.93 -8.29
N PRO A 36 -18.46 1.81 -8.24
CA PRO A 36 -19.34 2.97 -8.20
C PRO A 36 -19.02 3.89 -7.02
N ILE A 37 -19.18 5.20 -7.25
CA ILE A 37 -19.07 6.20 -6.18
C ILE A 37 -20.27 6.03 -5.23
N PRO A 38 -20.06 5.94 -3.90
CA PRO A 38 -21.16 5.92 -2.93
C PRO A 38 -22.08 7.11 -3.06
N GLU A 39 -23.37 6.91 -2.76
CA GLU A 39 -24.35 7.99 -2.73
C GLU A 39 -23.93 9.10 -1.74
N GLY A 40 -24.12 10.36 -2.15
CA GLY A 40 -23.79 11.53 -1.33
C GLY A 40 -22.34 12.01 -1.42
N ILE A 41 -21.46 11.31 -2.13
CA ILE A 41 -20.10 11.79 -2.45
C ILE A 41 -20.14 12.54 -3.78
N ASP A 42 -19.94 13.86 -3.74
CA ASP A 42 -19.79 14.69 -4.94
C ASP A 42 -18.31 14.74 -5.34
N THR A 43 -17.97 14.04 -6.43
CA THR A 43 -16.62 13.98 -6.99
C THR A 43 -16.30 15.17 -7.89
N GLY A 44 -17.25 16.07 -8.16
CA GLY A 44 -17.13 17.09 -9.21
C GLY A 44 -17.18 16.53 -10.63
N ASN A 45 -17.18 15.20 -10.80
CA ASN A 45 -17.33 14.52 -12.10
C ASN A 45 -18.24 13.28 -11.94
N PRO A 46 -19.51 13.34 -12.35
CA PRO A 46 -20.47 12.25 -12.14
C PRO A 46 -20.22 11.03 -13.04
N HIS A 47 -19.22 11.08 -13.92
CA HIS A 47 -18.92 10.02 -14.89
C HIS A 47 -17.67 9.22 -14.52
N VAL A 48 -17.14 9.38 -13.31
CA VAL A 48 -15.98 8.60 -12.84
C VAL A 48 -16.37 7.46 -11.91
N SER A 49 -15.58 6.39 -11.95
CA SER A 49 -15.52 5.36 -10.91
C SER A 49 -14.51 5.72 -9.81
N GLY A 50 -14.60 5.06 -8.66
CA GLY A 50 -13.73 5.33 -7.53
C GLY A 50 -12.25 5.01 -7.76
N GLY A 51 -11.41 5.43 -6.82
CA GLY A 51 -9.96 5.25 -6.83
C GLY A 51 -9.17 6.47 -7.30
N LEU A 52 -9.80 7.49 -7.88
CA LEU A 52 -9.07 8.73 -8.20
C LEU A 52 -8.69 9.52 -6.94
N PRO A 53 -7.46 10.06 -6.89
CA PRO A 53 -7.07 11.04 -5.88
C PRO A 53 -7.98 12.27 -5.87
N ILE A 54 -7.96 13.03 -4.78
CA ILE A 54 -8.81 14.20 -4.52
C ILE A 54 -7.97 15.47 -4.59
N LYS A 55 -8.52 16.55 -5.15
CA LYS A 55 -7.87 17.86 -5.20
C LYS A 55 -7.65 18.42 -3.79
N PRO A 56 -6.49 19.07 -3.52
CA PRO A 56 -6.28 19.75 -2.24
C PRO A 56 -7.42 20.71 -1.90
N ASP A 57 -7.68 20.89 -0.61
CA ASP A 57 -8.68 21.83 -0.07
C ASP A 57 -10.14 21.57 -0.48
N THR A 58 -10.43 20.43 -1.12
CA THR A 58 -11.79 19.97 -1.44
C THR A 58 -12.21 18.79 -0.56
N GLU A 59 -13.52 18.56 -0.41
CA GLU A 59 -14.01 17.40 0.34
C GLU A 59 -13.77 16.11 -0.45
N ALA A 60 -14.18 16.06 -1.71
CA ALA A 60 -14.12 14.85 -2.54
C ALA A 60 -13.93 15.11 -4.05
N GLU A 61 -13.66 16.34 -4.48
CA GLU A 61 -13.48 16.64 -5.91
C GLU A 61 -12.25 15.90 -6.45
N VAL A 62 -12.44 15.01 -7.42
CA VAL A 62 -11.36 14.17 -7.92
C VAL A 62 -10.43 14.94 -8.86
N ILE A 63 -9.18 14.48 -8.92
CA ILE A 63 -8.21 14.97 -9.90
C ILE A 63 -8.56 14.54 -11.32
N SER A 64 -8.00 15.26 -12.28
CA SER A 64 -8.05 14.99 -13.72
C SER A 64 -6.65 14.72 -14.28
N SER A 65 -6.53 14.42 -15.58
CA SER A 65 -5.23 14.28 -16.24
C SER A 65 -4.33 15.52 -16.10
N ASN A 66 -4.90 16.73 -15.97
CA ASN A 66 -4.14 17.98 -15.82
C ASN A 66 -3.53 18.16 -14.42
N ASP A 67 -3.98 17.38 -13.43
CA ASP A 67 -3.59 17.53 -12.04
C ASP A 67 -2.45 16.58 -11.62
N LEU A 68 -2.06 15.63 -12.48
CA LEU A 68 -1.07 14.60 -12.16
C LEU A 68 0.36 15.14 -12.01
N ARG A 69 0.67 16.22 -12.73
CA ARG A 69 1.99 16.85 -12.77
C ARG A 69 1.87 18.35 -12.52
N ASP A 70 2.91 18.96 -11.98
CA ASP A 70 3.00 20.41 -11.87
C ASP A 70 3.30 21.07 -13.22
N ARG A 71 3.26 22.41 -13.25
CA ARG A 71 3.53 23.20 -14.46
C ARG A 71 4.91 22.98 -15.08
N SER A 72 5.86 22.40 -14.33
CA SER A 72 7.22 22.07 -14.79
C SER A 72 7.33 20.61 -15.23
N GLY A 73 6.22 19.86 -15.25
CA GLY A 73 6.17 18.45 -15.59
C GLY A 73 6.58 17.51 -14.47
N ARG A 74 6.83 18.00 -13.24
CA ARG A 74 7.18 17.13 -12.10
C ARG A 74 5.93 16.45 -11.57
N MET A 75 6.05 15.18 -11.20
CA MET A 75 4.97 14.39 -10.64
C MET A 75 4.58 14.91 -9.25
N LYS A 76 3.28 15.15 -9.03
CA LYS A 76 2.75 15.57 -7.72
C LYS A 76 2.79 14.43 -6.70
N ARG A 77 2.98 14.78 -5.43
CA ARG A 77 2.90 13.83 -4.29
C ARG A 77 1.44 13.51 -3.96
N GLN A 78 1.21 12.35 -3.33
CA GLN A 78 -0.08 12.00 -2.73
C GLN A 78 -0.01 12.11 -1.21
N ALA A 79 -0.83 12.95 -0.60
CA ALA A 79 -0.96 13.08 0.85
C ALA A 79 -2.01 12.10 1.40
N ALA A 80 -1.71 11.46 2.53
CA ALA A 80 -2.72 10.73 3.30
C ALA A 80 -3.50 11.70 4.19
N ARG A 81 -4.84 11.72 4.05
CA ARG A 81 -5.72 12.53 4.90
C ARG A 81 -6.26 11.69 6.06
N PHE A 82 -6.11 12.18 7.28
CA PHE A 82 -6.58 11.55 8.50
C PHE A 82 -7.68 12.38 9.17
N ARG A 83 -8.74 11.69 9.59
CA ARG A 83 -9.95 12.23 10.20
C ARG A 83 -10.18 11.55 11.55
N ILE A 84 -10.85 12.23 12.47
CA ILE A 84 -11.24 11.64 13.76
C ILE A 84 -12.74 11.39 13.76
N TYR A 85 -13.17 10.23 14.26
CA TYR A 85 -14.57 9.88 14.41
C TYR A 85 -14.88 9.54 15.87
N HIS A 86 -16.01 10.04 16.36
CA HIS A 86 -16.57 9.72 17.67
C HIS A 86 -17.54 8.54 17.56
N TYR A 87 -17.27 7.49 18.32
CA TYR A 87 -18.09 6.29 18.44
C TYR A 87 -18.77 6.27 19.82
N PRO A 88 -20.11 6.29 19.88
CA PRO A 88 -20.85 6.19 21.14
C PRO A 88 -20.58 4.89 21.90
N SER A 89 -20.85 4.90 23.21
CA SER A 89 -20.80 3.70 24.04
C SER A 89 -21.69 2.59 23.48
N GLY A 90 -21.21 1.35 23.47
CA GLY A 90 -21.94 0.19 22.92
C GLY A 90 -21.88 0.05 21.40
N SER A 91 -21.33 1.03 20.66
CA SER A 91 -21.24 0.94 19.19
C SER A 91 -20.02 0.16 18.70
N SER A 92 -19.18 -0.38 19.58
CA SER A 92 -17.94 -1.07 19.21
C SER A 92 -17.99 -2.60 19.32
N ASP A 93 -19.15 -3.15 19.68
CA ASP A 93 -19.26 -4.55 20.05
C ASP A 93 -19.27 -5.49 18.82
N ASN A 94 -19.58 -4.94 17.63
CA ASN A 94 -19.61 -5.65 16.35
C ASN A 94 -18.91 -4.83 15.24
N TYR A 95 -18.53 -5.48 14.15
CA TYR A 95 -18.02 -4.85 12.94
C TYR A 95 -18.74 -5.36 11.68
N PRO A 96 -19.07 -4.47 10.73
CA PRO A 96 -19.12 -3.01 10.90
C PRO A 96 -20.13 -2.58 11.95
N SER A 97 -19.92 -1.39 12.52
CA SER A 97 -20.82 -0.85 13.53
C SER A 97 -21.94 0.00 12.95
N GLY A 98 -21.78 0.49 11.72
CA GLY A 98 -22.66 1.52 11.12
C GLY A 98 -22.55 2.88 11.82
N ALA A 99 -21.74 3.00 12.87
CA ALA A 99 -21.67 4.17 13.73
C ALA A 99 -20.45 5.05 13.39
N GLY A 100 -20.38 6.20 14.05
CA GLY A 100 -19.26 7.12 13.91
C GLY A 100 -19.73 8.46 13.35
N THR A 101 -19.35 9.54 14.02
CA THR A 101 -19.57 10.90 13.53
C THR A 101 -18.24 11.62 13.49
N GLU A 102 -17.95 12.29 12.37
CA GLU A 102 -16.69 13.00 12.21
C GLU A 102 -16.55 14.13 13.24
N VAL A 103 -15.34 14.24 13.79
CA VAL A 103 -14.93 15.26 14.74
C VAL A 103 -13.90 16.15 14.07
N ILE A 104 -14.27 17.40 13.87
CA ILE A 104 -13.44 18.48 13.33
C ILE A 104 -13.37 19.62 14.34
N VAL A 105 -12.51 20.61 14.09
CA VAL A 105 -12.51 21.85 14.88
C VAL A 105 -13.90 22.48 14.85
N GLY A 106 -14.45 22.78 16.01
CA GLY A 106 -15.80 23.31 16.20
C GLY A 106 -16.92 22.28 16.34
N THR A 107 -16.67 20.98 16.14
CA THR A 107 -17.68 19.93 16.39
C THR A 107 -18.12 19.95 17.86
N LYS A 108 -19.42 19.79 18.12
CA LYS A 108 -19.96 19.58 19.47
C LYS A 108 -20.05 18.08 19.76
N VAL A 109 -19.43 17.65 20.86
CA VAL A 109 -19.52 16.27 21.38
C VAL A 109 -20.11 16.34 22.78
N GLY A 110 -21.38 15.92 22.92
CA GLY A 110 -22.16 16.17 24.13
C GLY A 110 -22.32 17.68 24.38
N SER A 111 -21.99 18.14 25.58
CA SER A 111 -22.01 19.56 25.95
C SER A 111 -20.73 20.33 25.57
N LYS A 112 -19.69 19.62 25.09
CA LYS A 112 -18.37 20.19 24.83
C LYS A 112 -18.20 20.50 23.35
N ARG A 113 -17.43 21.54 23.04
CA ARG A 113 -17.08 21.92 21.66
C ARG A 113 -15.57 21.78 21.47
N VAL A 114 -15.17 21.19 20.36
CA VAL A 114 -13.76 21.01 20.00
C VAL A 114 -13.16 22.37 19.65
N ARG A 115 -12.14 22.78 20.43
CA ARG A 115 -11.35 23.99 20.22
C ARG A 115 -10.23 23.75 19.22
N ASP A 116 -9.52 22.63 19.38
CA ASP A 116 -8.34 22.29 18.58
C ASP A 116 -8.12 20.76 18.58
N ILE A 117 -7.32 20.28 17.64
CA ILE A 117 -6.86 18.89 17.54
C ILE A 117 -5.34 18.93 17.43
N VAL A 118 -4.63 18.32 18.38
CA VAL A 118 -3.16 18.29 18.34
C VAL A 118 -2.71 16.94 17.84
N TRP A 119 -2.06 16.91 16.68
CA TRP A 119 -1.57 15.71 16.03
C TRP A 119 -0.10 15.47 16.36
N THR A 120 0.33 14.21 16.44
CA THR A 120 1.74 13.81 16.45
C THR A 120 1.96 12.67 15.46
N VAL A 121 2.98 12.80 14.61
CA VAL A 121 3.39 11.78 13.63
C VAL A 121 4.87 11.51 13.80
N HIS A 122 5.27 10.24 13.71
CA HIS A 122 6.67 9.84 13.78
C HIS A 122 6.96 8.81 12.70
N LEU A 123 7.37 9.26 11.51
CA LEU A 123 7.80 8.37 10.43
C LEU A 123 9.27 7.99 10.60
N ALA A 124 9.63 6.76 10.21
CA ALA A 124 11.03 6.36 10.04
C ALA A 124 11.17 5.37 8.88
N ASN A 125 12.41 5.19 8.40
CA ASN A 125 12.78 4.16 7.43
C ASN A 125 13.86 3.26 8.04
N LYS A 126 13.54 1.97 8.21
CA LYS A 126 14.46 0.97 8.77
C LYS A 126 14.98 -0.02 7.73
N LYS A 127 14.65 0.15 6.44
CA LYS A 127 14.93 -0.82 5.37
C LYS A 127 16.41 -1.19 5.25
N ALA A 128 17.33 -0.23 5.37
CA ALA A 128 18.78 -0.49 5.28
C ALA A 128 19.34 -1.23 6.51
N ASN A 129 18.67 -1.12 7.67
CA ASN A 129 19.04 -1.85 8.88
C ASN A 129 18.39 -3.25 8.97
N ALA A 130 17.42 -3.55 8.10
CA ALA A 130 16.56 -4.73 8.16
C ALA A 130 17.23 -6.03 7.67
N HIS A 131 16.47 -7.10 7.71
CA HIS A 131 16.86 -8.39 7.15
C HIS A 131 16.71 -8.41 5.63
N VAL A 132 17.52 -9.26 4.99
CA VAL A 132 17.39 -9.60 3.57
C VAL A 132 16.03 -10.25 3.36
N LEU A 133 15.30 -9.82 2.32
CA LEU A 133 14.08 -10.50 1.91
C LEU A 133 14.45 -11.89 1.39
N ASN A 134 13.83 -12.93 1.98
CA ASN A 134 14.04 -14.32 1.62
C ASN A 134 12.81 -14.83 0.86
N ASP A 135 12.98 -15.10 -0.43
CA ASP A 135 11.89 -15.46 -1.34
C ASP A 135 11.60 -16.98 -1.35
N GLU A 136 12.27 -17.76 -0.49
CA GLU A 136 12.00 -19.19 -0.27
C GLU A 136 11.10 -19.44 0.94
N LEU A 137 11.32 -18.70 2.03
CA LEU A 137 10.61 -18.88 3.30
C LEU A 137 9.61 -17.76 3.60
N GLY A 138 9.76 -16.58 3.01
CA GLY A 138 8.91 -15.43 3.29
C GLY A 138 8.90 -15.12 4.79
N ILE A 139 7.73 -15.02 5.40
CA ILE A 139 7.61 -14.77 6.85
C ILE A 139 8.19 -15.90 7.72
N ALA A 140 8.26 -17.13 7.21
CA ALA A 140 8.75 -18.28 7.98
C ALA A 140 10.26 -18.18 8.25
N VAL A 141 11.02 -17.33 7.53
CA VAL A 141 12.45 -17.08 7.79
C VAL A 141 12.71 -16.59 9.22
N TYR A 142 11.71 -15.97 9.84
CA TYR A 142 11.81 -15.46 11.21
C TYR A 142 11.48 -16.50 12.29
N GLU A 143 11.06 -17.72 11.93
CA GLU A 143 10.88 -18.79 12.91
C GLU A 143 12.24 -19.24 13.48
N SER A 144 12.28 -19.64 14.76
CA SER A 144 13.53 -20.07 15.40
C SER A 144 14.20 -21.25 14.68
N ALA A 145 13.40 -22.10 14.00
CA ALA A 145 13.90 -23.21 13.20
C ALA A 145 14.74 -22.76 11.98
N ASN A 146 14.53 -21.53 11.50
CA ASN A 146 15.15 -20.96 10.31
C ASN A 146 16.19 -19.89 10.62
N ALA A 147 16.58 -19.71 11.89
CA ALA A 147 17.47 -18.63 12.33
C ALA A 147 18.82 -18.57 11.58
N ALA A 148 19.33 -19.69 11.07
CA ALA A 148 20.56 -19.72 10.28
C ALA A 148 20.43 -19.09 8.88
N GLN A 149 19.20 -18.94 8.36
CA GLN A 149 18.90 -18.33 7.07
C GLN A 149 18.52 -16.84 7.18
N LEU A 150 18.30 -16.35 8.40
CA LEU A 150 17.92 -14.97 8.67
C LEU A 150 19.16 -14.06 8.58
N ARG A 151 19.34 -13.43 7.42
CA ARG A 151 20.47 -12.54 7.12
C ARG A 151 20.10 -11.07 7.22
N LEU A 152 21.06 -10.22 7.58
CA LEU A 152 20.91 -8.76 7.56
C LEU A 152 21.33 -8.18 6.21
N ARG A 153 20.67 -7.11 5.79
CA ARG A 153 21.22 -6.18 4.79
C ARG A 153 22.43 -5.47 5.40
N ASN A 154 23.36 -5.01 4.59
CA ASN A 154 24.51 -4.20 5.01
C ASN A 154 25.30 -4.84 6.16
N THR A 155 25.55 -6.14 6.11
CA THR A 155 26.21 -6.89 7.21
C THR A 155 27.60 -6.36 7.55
N ALA A 156 28.27 -5.70 6.61
CA ALA A 156 29.54 -5.02 6.83
C ALA A 156 29.47 -3.92 7.92
N GLU A 157 28.29 -3.35 8.19
CA GLU A 157 28.06 -2.37 9.25
C GLU A 157 27.72 -3.01 10.62
N GLY A 158 27.89 -4.34 10.75
CA GLY A 158 27.71 -5.10 11.99
C GLY A 158 26.60 -6.15 11.88
N SER A 159 26.71 -7.19 12.70
CA SER A 159 25.82 -8.37 12.70
C SER A 159 24.65 -8.30 13.68
N ASP A 160 24.58 -7.26 14.52
CA ASP A 160 23.48 -7.05 15.47
C ASP A 160 22.62 -5.86 15.00
N PRO A 161 21.36 -6.08 14.59
CA PRO A 161 20.49 -5.02 14.10
C PRO A 161 20.05 -4.04 15.20
N ASN A 162 20.25 -4.36 16.48
CA ASN A 162 20.03 -3.48 17.62
C ASN A 162 21.29 -2.71 18.06
N ASN A 163 22.42 -2.91 17.39
CA ASN A 163 23.63 -2.17 17.72
C ASN A 163 23.41 -0.67 17.50
N ALA A 164 23.68 0.14 18.53
CA ALA A 164 23.44 1.59 18.49
C ALA A 164 24.21 2.32 17.38
N ALA A 165 25.44 1.90 17.07
CA ALA A 165 26.22 2.51 15.99
C ALA A 165 25.65 2.18 14.61
N ARG A 166 25.13 0.95 14.45
CA ARG A 166 24.46 0.50 13.22
C ARG A 166 23.13 1.23 13.00
N LEU A 167 22.28 1.28 14.03
CA LEU A 167 21.01 2.01 14.00
C LEU A 167 21.21 3.48 13.59
N LYS A 168 22.19 4.16 14.20
CA LYS A 168 22.51 5.56 13.90
C LYS A 168 22.92 5.80 12.45
N LYS A 169 23.53 4.81 11.79
CA LYS A 169 23.97 4.90 10.39
C LYS A 169 22.90 4.49 9.38
N LEU A 170 22.11 3.48 9.71
CA LEU A 170 21.27 2.77 8.74
C LEU A 170 19.76 3.02 8.89
N VAL A 171 19.32 3.68 9.95
CA VAL A 171 17.92 4.09 10.12
C VAL A 171 17.79 5.56 9.76
N ILE A 172 16.79 5.90 8.94
CA ILE A 172 16.39 7.30 8.71
C ILE A 172 15.31 7.63 9.72
N ASP A 173 15.64 8.48 10.67
CA ASP A 173 14.75 8.88 11.76
C ASP A 173 14.78 10.41 11.92
N PRO A 174 13.80 11.15 11.36
CA PRO A 174 13.65 12.58 11.58
C PRO A 174 13.15 12.92 13.00
N GLY A 175 12.72 11.94 13.80
CA GLY A 175 11.99 12.12 15.05
C GLY A 175 10.52 12.53 14.86
N PRO A 176 9.74 12.59 15.95
CA PRO A 176 8.34 12.98 15.87
C PRO A 176 8.19 14.44 15.44
N ARG A 177 7.04 14.76 14.83
CA ARG A 177 6.55 16.12 14.63
C ARG A 177 5.12 16.23 15.14
N ALA A 178 4.84 17.31 15.84
CA ALA A 178 3.49 17.67 16.26
C ALA A 178 3.01 18.96 15.60
N ILE A 179 1.72 19.02 15.30
CA ILE A 179 1.05 20.14 14.62
C ILE A 179 -0.37 20.33 15.18
N ARG A 180 -0.83 21.58 15.28
CA ARG A 180 -2.21 21.90 15.67
C ARG A 180 -3.13 21.91 14.46
N GLY A 181 -4.37 21.43 14.63
CA GLY A 181 -5.42 21.47 13.62
C GLY A 181 -5.74 22.90 13.18
N THR A 182 -5.54 23.89 14.06
CA THR A 182 -5.73 25.31 13.74
C THR A 182 -4.48 25.98 13.14
N GLN A 183 -3.39 25.25 12.90
CA GLN A 183 -2.16 25.81 12.36
C GLN A 183 -2.24 25.92 10.83
N SER A 184 -1.74 27.02 10.27
CA SER A 184 -1.70 27.24 8.81
C SER A 184 -0.39 26.80 8.17
N GLU A 185 0.72 26.87 8.90
CA GLU A 185 2.05 26.48 8.39
C GLU A 185 2.30 24.98 8.59
N GLY A 186 2.86 24.34 7.56
CA GLY A 186 3.28 22.94 7.63
C GLY A 186 4.48 22.71 8.55
N VAL A 187 4.71 21.45 8.93
CA VAL A 187 5.85 21.04 9.75
C VAL A 187 6.63 19.95 9.02
N HIS A 188 7.91 20.20 8.73
CA HIS A 188 8.73 19.28 7.97
C HIS A 188 9.32 18.14 8.84
N LEU A 189 9.28 16.92 8.30
CA LEU A 189 9.93 15.73 8.87
C LEU A 189 11.37 15.63 8.34
N ASP A 190 12.14 16.69 8.55
CA ASP A 190 13.46 16.88 7.96
C ASP A 190 14.58 17.03 9.00
N LYS A 191 15.81 17.12 8.50
CA LYS A 191 17.02 17.31 9.31
C LYS A 191 17.05 18.66 10.03
N ALA A 192 16.54 19.73 9.41
CA ALA A 192 16.65 21.09 9.92
C ALA A 192 15.63 21.42 11.04
N THR A 193 14.40 20.92 10.91
CA THR A 193 13.30 21.22 11.82
C THR A 193 13.50 20.50 13.15
N VAL A 194 13.36 21.21 14.27
CA VAL A 194 13.44 20.62 15.61
C VAL A 194 12.30 19.62 15.79
N ALA A 195 12.63 18.41 16.25
CA ALA A 195 11.61 17.39 16.53
C ALA A 195 10.66 17.87 17.64
N SER A 196 9.42 17.42 17.62
CA SER A 196 8.41 17.82 18.59
C SER A 196 7.33 16.76 18.76
N TYR A 197 6.71 16.74 19.95
CA TYR A 197 5.59 15.85 20.25
C TYR A 197 4.53 16.60 21.07
N ALA A 198 3.28 16.16 20.98
CA ALA A 198 2.23 16.61 21.88
C ALA A 198 2.32 15.84 23.20
N ASP A 199 2.53 16.54 24.32
CA ASP A 199 2.43 15.93 25.64
C ASP A 199 0.95 15.76 26.05
N THR A 200 0.72 15.01 27.12
CA THR A 200 -0.58 14.72 27.74
C THR A 200 -1.41 15.97 28.08
N ASP A 201 -0.76 17.12 28.27
CA ASP A 201 -1.40 18.43 28.49
C ASP A 201 -1.68 19.20 27.19
N THR A 202 -1.47 18.58 26.02
CA THR A 202 -1.60 19.14 24.65
C THR A 202 -0.57 20.21 24.27
N THR A 203 0.43 20.44 25.12
CA THR A 203 1.56 21.31 24.79
C THR A 203 2.44 20.59 23.76
N ILE A 204 2.74 21.28 22.66
CA ILE A 204 3.77 20.81 21.72
C ILE A 204 5.14 21.11 22.33
N ARG A 205 5.86 20.06 22.74
CA ARG A 205 7.19 20.19 23.35
C ARG A 205 8.28 20.03 22.30
N PRO A 206 9.20 21.00 22.14
CA PRO A 206 10.34 20.86 21.26
C PRO A 206 11.38 19.89 21.87
N MET A 207 12.05 19.15 21.00
CA MET A 207 13.07 18.15 21.33
C MET A 207 14.38 18.47 20.58
N PRO A 208 15.11 19.52 20.98
CA PRO A 208 16.34 19.94 20.28
C PRO A 208 17.45 18.89 20.29
N TYR A 209 17.38 17.93 21.21
CA TYR A 209 18.36 16.86 21.39
C TYR A 209 17.87 15.49 20.92
N TYR A 210 16.75 15.42 20.18
CA TYR A 210 16.34 14.16 19.56
C TYR A 210 17.43 13.64 18.62
N PRO A 211 17.81 12.36 18.71
CA PRO A 211 18.92 11.75 17.97
C PRO A 211 18.56 11.49 16.50
N LYS A 212 18.25 12.57 15.75
CA LYS A 212 17.91 12.47 14.32
C LYS A 212 19.03 11.78 13.53
N SER A 213 18.67 10.99 12.53
CA SER A 213 19.62 10.31 11.65
C SER A 213 19.18 10.36 10.20
N PHE A 214 20.08 10.81 9.32
CA PHE A 214 19.97 10.76 7.86
C PHE A 214 21.23 10.13 7.25
N PRO A 215 21.19 9.66 5.99
CA PRO A 215 22.34 8.97 5.38
C PRO A 215 23.65 9.77 5.43
N ASP A 216 23.60 11.09 5.31
CA ASP A 216 24.79 11.96 5.34
C ASP A 216 25.34 12.23 6.75
N ASP A 217 24.62 11.82 7.81
CA ASP A 217 25.15 11.81 9.19
C ASP A 217 26.03 10.57 9.45
N GLY A 218 25.71 9.45 8.79
CA GLY A 218 26.42 8.18 8.93
C GLY A 218 27.58 8.02 7.94
N PHE A 219 27.47 8.63 6.76
CA PHE A 219 28.39 8.41 5.64
C PHE A 219 28.83 9.73 4.99
N ALA A 220 30.13 10.00 4.99
CA ALA A 220 30.69 11.28 4.53
C ALA A 220 30.61 11.51 3.02
N LYS A 221 30.53 10.45 2.22
CA LYS A 221 30.44 10.53 0.76
C LYS A 221 29.25 9.72 0.28
N LEU A 222 28.31 10.40 -0.38
CA LEU A 222 27.11 9.81 -0.94
C LEU A 222 27.06 10.02 -2.46
N TYR A 223 26.63 8.98 -3.17
CA TYR A 223 26.08 9.06 -4.50
C TYR A 223 24.58 9.37 -4.42
N THR A 224 24.17 10.49 -5.00
CA THR A 224 22.82 11.07 -4.84
C THR A 224 22.19 11.35 -6.21
N PRO A 225 21.89 10.31 -7.01
CA PRO A 225 21.42 10.47 -8.39
C PRO A 225 20.14 11.30 -8.50
N THR A 226 19.29 11.26 -7.48
CA THR A 226 18.01 12.00 -7.40
C THR A 226 18.02 13.07 -6.30
N GLY A 227 19.20 13.45 -5.82
CA GLY A 227 19.39 14.37 -4.70
C GLY A 227 19.56 13.66 -3.35
N LYS A 228 19.88 14.44 -2.32
CA LYS A 228 20.08 13.93 -0.95
C LYS A 228 18.75 13.59 -0.28
N ILE A 229 18.76 12.57 0.58
CA ILE A 229 17.64 12.29 1.48
C ILE A 229 17.84 13.11 2.75
N GLU A 230 17.08 14.20 2.88
CA GLU A 230 17.15 15.14 4.02
C GLU A 230 15.79 15.29 4.73
N THR A 231 14.76 14.56 4.25
CA THR A 231 13.40 14.58 4.75
C THR A 231 12.69 13.24 4.47
N LEU A 232 11.74 12.87 5.34
CA LEU A 232 10.75 11.83 5.07
C LEU A 232 9.36 12.42 4.73
N GLY A 233 9.24 13.75 4.63
CA GLY A 233 8.03 14.42 4.19
C GLY A 233 7.65 15.65 5.03
N GLU A 234 6.34 15.87 5.15
CA GLU A 234 5.77 17.08 5.76
C GLU A 234 4.39 16.79 6.34
N LEU A 235 4.05 17.45 7.45
CA LEU A 235 2.71 17.47 8.03
C LEU A 235 2.01 18.78 7.67
N ARG A 236 0.74 18.70 7.30
CA ARG A 236 -0.16 19.86 7.17
C ARG A 236 -1.49 19.58 7.85
N THR A 237 -2.29 20.62 8.02
CA THR A 237 -3.68 20.52 8.47
C THR A 237 -4.58 21.27 7.51
N ASP A 238 -5.75 20.71 7.23
CA ASP A 238 -6.75 21.40 6.41
C ASP A 238 -7.57 22.41 7.25
N ALA A 239 -8.44 23.17 6.59
CA ALA A 239 -9.27 24.18 7.26
C ALA A 239 -10.24 23.62 8.33
N ARG A 240 -10.41 22.30 8.42
CA ARG A 240 -11.23 21.60 9.42
C ARG A 240 -10.40 20.98 10.54
N GLY A 241 -9.08 21.14 10.50
CA GLY A 241 -8.14 20.56 11.46
C GLY A 241 -7.86 19.07 11.25
N ARG A 242 -8.21 18.52 10.07
CA ARG A 242 -7.80 17.17 9.66
C ARG A 242 -6.31 17.17 9.34
N LEU A 243 -5.63 16.07 9.65
CA LEU A 243 -4.20 15.93 9.37
C LEU A 243 -3.97 15.47 7.93
N LEU A 244 -2.96 16.06 7.29
CA LEU A 244 -2.39 15.60 6.03
C LEU A 244 -0.94 15.16 6.27
N VAL A 245 -0.61 13.92 5.91
CA VAL A 245 0.76 13.41 5.91
C VAL A 245 1.24 13.35 4.47
N LEU A 246 2.19 14.21 4.12
CA LEU A 246 2.85 14.23 2.82
C LEU A 246 4.15 13.42 2.90
N PRO A 247 4.48 12.61 1.89
CA PRO A 247 5.69 11.81 1.87
C PRO A 247 6.91 12.62 1.40
N GLY A 248 8.07 11.96 1.36
CA GLY A 248 9.28 12.43 0.68
C GLY A 248 9.12 12.60 -0.84
N PHE A 249 10.24 12.73 -1.53
CA PHE A 249 10.29 13.11 -2.95
C PHE A 249 10.61 11.94 -3.89
N GLY A 250 10.70 10.71 -3.39
CA GLY A 250 11.04 9.52 -4.15
C GLY A 250 12.54 9.45 -4.48
N ARG A 251 13.37 9.98 -3.58
CA ARG A 251 14.82 9.99 -3.69
C ARG A 251 15.41 8.65 -3.25
N ALA A 252 16.50 8.27 -3.90
CA ALA A 252 17.33 7.15 -3.51
C ALA A 252 18.80 7.56 -3.58
N CYS A 253 19.60 7.12 -2.60
CA CYS A 253 21.03 7.41 -2.55
C CYS A 253 21.82 6.22 -2.02
N SER A 254 23.10 6.18 -2.36
CA SER A 254 24.04 5.17 -1.88
C SER A 254 25.25 5.82 -1.24
N TRP A 255 25.85 5.21 -0.21
CA TRP A 255 27.19 5.65 0.22
C TRP A 255 28.26 5.12 -0.72
N LEU A 256 29.36 5.87 -0.85
CA LEU A 256 30.45 5.45 -1.72
C LEU A 256 31.33 4.39 -1.04
N GLN A 257 31.73 3.41 -1.83
CA GLN A 257 32.79 2.46 -1.49
C GLN A 257 34.15 3.17 -1.39
N GLN A 258 35.16 2.44 -0.91
CA GLN A 258 36.51 3.01 -0.71
C GLN A 258 37.15 3.50 -2.01
N ASP A 259 36.81 2.89 -3.14
CA ASP A 259 37.28 3.28 -4.48
C ASP A 259 36.52 4.49 -5.07
N GLY A 260 35.53 5.02 -4.35
CA GLY A 260 34.73 6.16 -4.79
C GLY A 260 33.54 5.81 -5.68
N THR A 261 33.23 4.53 -5.90
CA THR A 261 32.05 4.09 -6.66
C THR A 261 30.85 3.84 -5.74
N PRO A 262 29.60 4.01 -6.20
CA PRO A 262 28.44 3.57 -5.44
C PRO A 262 28.35 2.04 -5.39
N PHE A 263 27.55 1.51 -4.48
CA PHE A 263 27.20 0.09 -4.52
C PHE A 263 26.34 -0.19 -5.76
N PRO A 264 26.58 -1.31 -6.47
CA PRO A 264 25.81 -1.62 -7.67
C PRO A 264 24.37 -1.99 -7.31
N LEU A 265 23.43 -1.51 -8.12
CA LEU A 265 22.06 -2.03 -8.13
C LEU A 265 22.01 -3.24 -9.06
N LEU A 266 22.03 -4.43 -8.48
CA LEU A 266 22.02 -5.69 -9.22
C LEU A 266 20.58 -6.10 -9.57
N SER A 267 20.42 -6.84 -10.66
CA SER A 267 19.14 -7.47 -11.04
C SER A 267 19.29 -8.99 -11.01
N GLY A 268 18.19 -9.68 -10.70
CA GLY A 268 18.15 -11.12 -10.62
C GLY A 268 18.75 -11.68 -9.33
N MET A 269 18.95 -13.00 -9.31
CA MET A 269 19.42 -13.73 -8.15
C MET A 269 20.89 -13.41 -7.86
N ILE A 270 21.19 -12.93 -6.64
CA ILE A 270 22.55 -12.58 -6.17
C ILE A 270 23.12 -13.63 -5.20
N ALA A 271 22.25 -14.40 -4.56
CA ALA A 271 22.54 -15.58 -3.78
C ALA A 271 21.31 -16.51 -3.82
N PRO A 272 21.41 -17.80 -3.43
CA PRO A 272 20.25 -18.68 -3.42
C PRO A 272 19.05 -18.04 -2.71
N HIS A 273 17.94 -17.86 -3.43
CA HIS A 273 16.69 -17.28 -2.93
C HIS A 273 16.76 -15.81 -2.45
N GLU A 274 17.78 -15.08 -2.91
CA GLU A 274 17.96 -13.66 -2.64
C GLU A 274 18.14 -12.90 -3.96
N TYR A 275 17.28 -11.91 -4.19
CA TYR A 275 17.27 -11.11 -5.42
C TYR A 275 17.86 -9.71 -5.18
N GLY A 276 18.71 -9.27 -6.11
CA GLY A 276 19.31 -7.93 -6.11
C GLY A 276 18.28 -6.82 -6.36
N ASP A 277 17.16 -7.16 -7.01
CA ASP A 277 16.06 -6.24 -7.28
C ASP A 277 15.39 -5.71 -6.00
N VAL A 278 15.50 -6.45 -4.89
CA VAL A 278 14.86 -6.11 -3.62
C VAL A 278 15.88 -5.86 -2.50
N ASN A 279 17.10 -6.40 -2.61
CA ASN A 279 18.14 -6.32 -1.59
C ASN A 279 19.39 -5.62 -2.15
N ALA A 280 19.43 -4.28 -2.09
CA ALA A 280 20.62 -3.51 -2.43
C ALA A 280 21.36 -3.01 -1.18
N ASP A 281 22.45 -3.67 -0.84
CA ASP A 281 23.41 -3.15 0.14
C ASP A 281 23.97 -1.80 -0.35
N GLY A 282 24.27 -0.90 0.58
CA GLY A 282 24.80 0.41 0.24
C GLY A 282 23.75 1.47 -0.06
N TRP A 283 22.47 1.15 -0.11
CA TRP A 283 21.41 2.05 -0.58
C TRP A 283 20.41 2.47 0.50
N PHE A 284 19.75 3.59 0.23
CA PHE A 284 18.65 4.21 1.00
C PHE A 284 17.57 4.72 0.03
N ASP A 285 16.33 4.80 0.52
CA ASP A 285 15.24 5.56 -0.10
C ASP A 285 14.52 6.44 0.94
N ASP A 286 13.67 7.37 0.48
CA ASP A 286 12.95 8.32 1.34
C ASP A 286 11.48 7.94 1.62
N THR A 287 11.16 6.64 1.50
CA THR A 287 9.90 6.06 1.98
C THR A 287 9.98 5.71 3.47
N GLY A 288 8.94 5.12 4.05
CA GLY A 288 8.89 4.83 5.48
C GLY A 288 7.47 4.77 6.03
N ASP A 289 7.34 4.52 7.32
CA ASP A 289 6.05 4.41 7.98
C ASP A 289 6.13 4.80 9.46
N GLY A 290 4.99 5.01 10.10
CA GLY A 290 4.95 5.22 11.54
C GLY A 290 3.60 5.64 12.12
N PRO A 291 3.50 5.73 13.46
CA PRO A 291 2.26 6.03 14.16
C PRO A 291 1.78 7.45 13.90
N VAL A 292 0.45 7.59 13.88
CA VAL A 292 -0.29 8.85 13.88
C VAL A 292 -1.18 8.87 15.12
N SER A 293 -0.95 9.83 16.02
CA SER A 293 -1.75 10.03 17.23
C SER A 293 -2.35 11.43 17.28
N ALA A 294 -3.40 11.59 18.07
CA ALA A 294 -4.06 12.87 18.27
C ALA A 294 -4.62 13.03 19.68
N LEU A 295 -4.70 14.29 20.12
CA LEU A 295 -5.44 14.72 21.30
C LEU A 295 -6.49 15.75 20.86
N ILE A 296 -7.74 15.57 21.30
CA ILE A 296 -8.80 16.55 21.12
C ILE A 296 -8.79 17.50 22.31
N VAL A 297 -8.83 18.81 22.03
CA VAL A 297 -8.90 19.86 23.04
C VAL A 297 -10.27 20.52 22.97
N PHE A 298 -10.99 20.56 24.09
CA PHE A 298 -12.30 21.20 24.17
C PHE A 298 -12.21 22.65 24.70
N ASP A 299 -13.28 23.43 24.50
CA ASP A 299 -13.38 24.82 24.98
C ASP A 299 -13.29 24.94 26.52
N ASP A 300 -13.62 23.88 27.26
CA ASP A 300 -13.52 23.80 28.73
C ASP A 300 -12.15 23.32 29.22
N ASP A 301 -11.15 23.31 28.35
CA ASP A 301 -9.78 22.78 28.56
C ASP A 301 -9.69 21.28 28.85
N SER A 302 -10.81 20.55 28.82
CA SER A 302 -10.74 19.10 28.88
C SER A 302 -10.14 18.50 27.60
N ILE A 303 -9.54 17.32 27.76
CA ILE A 303 -8.80 16.63 26.70
C ILE A 303 -9.42 15.24 26.50
N ALA A 304 -9.50 14.78 25.26
CA ALA A 304 -9.81 13.40 24.94
C ALA A 304 -8.68 12.76 24.13
N GLU A 305 -8.28 11.56 24.53
CA GLU A 305 -7.39 10.70 23.78
C GLU A 305 -8.11 10.10 22.57
N VAL A 306 -7.34 9.86 21.51
CA VAL A 306 -7.83 9.30 20.26
C VAL A 306 -7.05 8.03 19.96
N VAL A 307 -7.76 6.96 19.60
CA VAL A 307 -7.14 5.71 19.17
C VAL A 307 -6.28 5.98 17.93
N PRO A 308 -4.98 5.60 17.95
CA PRO A 308 -4.04 5.96 16.89
C PRO A 308 -4.32 5.20 15.59
N ALA A 309 -3.73 5.73 14.52
CA ALA A 309 -3.62 5.10 13.20
C ALA A 309 -2.14 4.97 12.82
N TRP A 310 -1.88 4.55 11.59
CA TRP A 310 -0.54 4.41 11.03
C TRP A 310 -0.46 5.05 9.65
N ALA A 311 0.62 5.76 9.36
CA ALA A 311 0.92 6.32 8.05
C ALA A 311 1.98 5.47 7.35
N ILE A 312 1.76 5.21 6.06
CA ILE A 312 2.69 4.53 5.16
C ILE A 312 3.02 5.50 4.03
N THR A 313 4.29 5.71 3.76
CA THR A 313 4.80 6.42 2.59
C THR A 313 5.43 5.41 1.65
N THR A 314 5.01 5.41 0.39
CA THR A 314 5.38 4.39 -0.59
C THR A 314 5.51 4.97 -2.00
N ASP A 315 5.85 4.12 -2.95
CA ASP A 315 5.85 4.38 -4.37
C ASP A 315 4.52 4.94 -4.95
N PRO A 316 4.56 5.58 -6.13
CA PRO A 316 3.36 6.05 -6.82
C PRO A 316 2.34 4.96 -7.20
N SER A 317 1.08 5.36 -7.34
CA SER A 317 0.07 4.54 -8.02
C SER A 317 -0.11 5.07 -9.43
N TYR A 318 0.39 4.31 -10.40
CA TYR A 318 0.31 4.70 -11.81
C TYR A 318 -0.98 4.23 -12.49
N ALA A 319 -1.83 3.47 -11.80
CA ALA A 319 -3.17 3.12 -12.26
C ALA A 319 -4.17 3.16 -11.09
N PRO A 320 -4.46 4.35 -10.54
CA PRO A 320 -5.17 4.49 -9.27
C PRO A 320 -6.61 3.96 -9.26
N GLN A 321 -7.20 3.73 -10.45
CA GLN A 321 -8.54 3.16 -10.60
C GLN A 321 -8.53 1.67 -11.02
N ALA A 322 -7.37 1.05 -11.16
CA ALA A 322 -7.26 -0.37 -11.48
C ALA A 322 -7.33 -1.21 -10.19
N LEU A 323 -8.35 -2.05 -10.09
CA LEU A 323 -8.58 -2.85 -8.89
C LEU A 323 -7.71 -4.13 -8.87
N ASN A 324 -7.19 -4.46 -7.69
CA ASN A 324 -6.51 -5.72 -7.44
C ASN A 324 -7.52 -6.87 -7.29
N VAL A 325 -7.24 -8.05 -7.87
CA VAL A 325 -8.05 -9.26 -7.62
C VAL A 325 -7.98 -9.65 -6.14
N VAL A 326 -6.80 -9.49 -5.53
CA VAL A 326 -6.60 -9.54 -4.08
C VAL A 326 -6.01 -8.20 -3.69
N SER A 327 -6.83 -7.31 -3.12
CA SER A 327 -6.38 -6.03 -2.57
C SER A 327 -5.81 -6.19 -1.16
N LEU A 328 -5.14 -5.16 -0.65
CA LEU A 328 -4.64 -5.17 0.73
C LEU A 328 -5.80 -5.35 1.73
N TRP A 329 -6.98 -4.79 1.42
CA TRP A 329 -8.20 -5.03 2.18
C TRP A 329 -8.54 -6.53 2.24
N ASP A 330 -8.52 -7.24 1.11
CA ASP A 330 -8.91 -8.65 1.07
C ASP A 330 -8.00 -9.53 1.92
N ASP A 331 -6.69 -9.28 1.88
CA ASP A 331 -5.68 -10.03 2.64
C ASP A 331 -5.77 -9.77 4.16
N ILE A 332 -5.93 -8.49 4.53
CA ILE A 332 -6.12 -8.09 5.94
C ILE A 332 -7.47 -8.58 6.46
N TYR A 333 -8.55 -8.39 5.70
CA TYR A 333 -9.89 -8.82 6.08
C TYR A 333 -9.96 -10.34 6.27
N ASP A 334 -9.38 -11.13 5.37
CA ASP A 334 -9.29 -12.59 5.51
C ASP A 334 -8.54 -13.00 6.79
N THR A 335 -7.42 -12.36 7.08
CA THR A 335 -6.67 -12.56 8.33
C THR A 335 -7.54 -12.24 9.54
N TRP A 336 -8.26 -11.12 9.51
CA TRP A 336 -9.08 -10.66 10.62
C TRP A 336 -10.34 -11.51 10.84
N VAL A 337 -11.01 -11.95 9.77
CA VAL A 337 -12.12 -12.90 9.84
C VAL A 337 -11.67 -14.23 10.44
N ARG A 338 -10.57 -14.80 9.94
CA ARG A 338 -10.15 -16.15 10.31
C ARG A 338 -9.37 -16.23 11.63
N ARG A 339 -8.66 -15.17 12.01
CA ARG A 339 -7.70 -15.18 13.13
C ARG A 339 -7.97 -14.13 14.21
N MET A 340 -8.74 -13.08 13.91
CA MET A 340 -9.03 -11.97 14.84
C MET A 340 -10.51 -11.86 15.25
N LYS A 341 -11.34 -12.85 14.89
CA LYS A 341 -12.77 -12.92 15.21
C LYS A 341 -13.56 -11.69 14.77
N LEU A 342 -13.20 -11.12 13.61
CA LEU A 342 -13.83 -9.90 13.10
C LEU A 342 -15.35 -10.06 12.88
N VAL A 343 -15.77 -11.15 12.24
CA VAL A 343 -17.17 -11.44 11.93
C VAL A 343 -17.51 -12.87 12.36
N PRO A 344 -17.88 -13.09 13.64
CA PRO A 344 -18.10 -14.44 14.18
C PRO A 344 -19.26 -15.22 13.51
N THR A 345 -20.20 -14.52 12.89
CA THR A 345 -21.29 -15.10 12.09
C THR A 345 -20.82 -15.62 10.73
N LEU A 346 -19.67 -15.14 10.24
CA LEU A 346 -19.03 -15.63 9.02
C LEU A 346 -18.03 -16.74 9.34
N PHE A 347 -17.21 -16.56 10.38
CA PHE A 347 -16.15 -17.52 10.73
C PHE A 347 -15.98 -17.65 12.24
N LYS A 348 -15.95 -18.89 12.73
CA LYS A 348 -15.57 -19.22 14.12
C LYS A 348 -14.34 -20.12 14.15
N ASN A 349 -14.52 -21.35 13.66
CA ASN A 349 -13.44 -22.34 13.44
C ASN A 349 -13.40 -22.81 11.98
N ARG A 350 -14.48 -22.54 11.24
CA ARG A 350 -14.72 -22.78 9.82
C ARG A 350 -15.70 -21.70 9.35
N PHE A 351 -15.78 -21.50 8.05
CA PHE A 351 -16.82 -20.65 7.47
C PHE A 351 -18.21 -21.22 7.76
N ASP A 352 -19.16 -20.35 8.09
CA ASP A 352 -20.56 -20.73 8.27
C ASP A 352 -21.24 -20.85 6.92
N SER A 353 -21.65 -22.05 6.53
CA SER A 353 -22.30 -22.31 5.24
C SER A 353 -23.67 -21.63 5.08
N THR A 354 -24.26 -21.12 6.15
CA THR A 354 -25.52 -20.36 6.12
C THR A 354 -25.32 -18.87 5.86
N PHE A 355 -24.08 -18.37 5.93
CA PHE A 355 -23.78 -16.98 5.64
C PHE A 355 -24.03 -16.67 4.15
N ARG A 356 -24.84 -15.65 3.88
CA ARG A 356 -25.16 -15.17 2.52
C ARG A 356 -24.39 -13.88 2.24
N PRO A 357 -23.33 -13.89 1.40
CA PRO A 357 -22.62 -12.67 1.06
C PRO A 357 -23.51 -11.71 0.26
N SER A 358 -23.39 -10.41 0.53
CA SER A 358 -23.88 -9.34 -0.37
C SER A 358 -23.11 -9.33 -1.69
N PHE A 359 -23.83 -9.22 -2.81
CA PHE A 359 -23.23 -9.07 -4.13
C PHE A 359 -22.49 -7.76 -4.26
N ALA A 360 -23.15 -6.64 -3.93
CA ALA A 360 -22.57 -5.31 -4.01
C ALA A 360 -21.28 -5.18 -3.18
N ASP A 361 -21.27 -5.75 -1.97
CA ASP A 361 -20.13 -5.59 -1.06
C ASP A 361 -19.02 -6.61 -1.28
N HIS A 362 -19.36 -7.89 -1.43
CA HIS A 362 -18.36 -8.96 -1.40
C HIS A 362 -17.99 -9.50 -2.78
N LEU A 363 -18.93 -9.53 -3.73
CA LEU A 363 -18.74 -10.23 -5.00
C LEU A 363 -18.37 -9.29 -6.14
N GLN A 364 -19.01 -8.12 -6.21
CA GLN A 364 -18.77 -7.12 -7.24
C GLN A 364 -17.30 -6.70 -7.36
N PRO A 365 -16.54 -6.45 -6.26
CA PRO A 365 -15.12 -6.13 -6.37
C PRO A 365 -14.31 -7.27 -7.02
N ILE A 366 -14.60 -8.53 -6.66
CA ILE A 366 -13.92 -9.71 -7.19
C ILE A 366 -14.14 -9.82 -8.71
N PHE A 367 -15.38 -9.61 -9.16
CA PHE A 367 -15.72 -9.70 -10.59
C PHE A 367 -15.22 -8.50 -11.39
N ARG A 368 -15.18 -7.30 -10.78
CA ARG A 368 -14.73 -6.08 -11.46
C ARG A 368 -13.22 -6.06 -11.69
N ALA A 369 -12.43 -6.62 -10.76
CA ALA A 369 -10.97 -6.55 -10.82
C ALA A 369 -10.34 -7.10 -12.13
N PRO A 370 -10.68 -8.30 -12.63
CA PRO A 370 -10.13 -8.81 -13.90
C PRO A 370 -10.40 -7.88 -15.10
N ALA A 371 -11.60 -7.30 -15.19
CA ALA A 371 -11.98 -6.40 -16.26
C ALA A 371 -11.22 -5.07 -16.24
N LEU A 372 -10.71 -4.64 -15.08
CA LEU A 372 -9.87 -3.45 -14.97
C LEU A 372 -8.40 -3.77 -15.27
N GLN A 373 -7.89 -4.90 -14.76
CA GLN A 373 -6.49 -5.28 -14.96
C GLN A 373 -6.13 -5.55 -16.42
N ARG A 374 -7.11 -5.87 -17.30
CA ARG A 374 -6.83 -6.05 -18.74
C ARG A 374 -6.28 -4.79 -19.41
N TRP A 375 -6.51 -3.61 -18.85
CA TRP A 375 -5.99 -2.34 -19.39
C TRP A 375 -4.51 -2.14 -19.08
N ASN A 376 -3.96 -2.93 -18.15
CA ASN A 376 -2.60 -2.85 -17.65
C ASN A 376 -1.76 -4.08 -18.03
N SER A 377 -2.36 -5.02 -18.76
CA SER A 377 -1.78 -6.31 -19.15
C SER A 377 -1.97 -6.54 -20.64
N ASN A 378 -1.12 -7.39 -21.22
CA ASN A 378 -1.17 -7.73 -22.63
C ASN A 378 -1.88 -9.07 -22.78
N LEU A 379 -3.13 -9.04 -23.22
CA LEU A 379 -3.99 -10.22 -23.27
C LEU A 379 -4.47 -10.48 -24.70
N PRO A 380 -4.57 -11.75 -25.11
CA PRO A 380 -5.15 -12.09 -26.41
C PRO A 380 -6.64 -11.78 -26.39
N GLN A 381 -7.23 -11.55 -27.56
CA GLN A 381 -8.63 -11.12 -27.68
C GLN A 381 -9.63 -12.03 -26.95
N ARG A 382 -9.38 -13.35 -26.93
CA ARG A 382 -10.22 -14.31 -26.20
C ARG A 382 -10.14 -14.10 -24.68
N ALA A 383 -8.98 -13.79 -24.14
CA ALA A 383 -8.81 -13.50 -22.71
C ALA A 383 -9.42 -12.13 -22.34
N ILE A 384 -9.27 -11.13 -23.20
CA ILE A 384 -9.98 -9.83 -23.06
C ILE A 384 -11.49 -10.06 -22.95
N ALA A 385 -12.07 -10.82 -23.89
CA ALA A 385 -13.50 -11.12 -23.87
C ALA A 385 -13.93 -11.90 -22.61
N ALA A 386 -13.08 -12.81 -22.10
CA ALA A 386 -13.35 -13.53 -20.86
C ALA A 386 -13.31 -12.60 -19.64
N HIS A 387 -12.34 -11.67 -19.56
CA HIS A 387 -12.25 -10.67 -18.51
C HIS A 387 -13.47 -9.73 -18.53
N ASP A 388 -13.88 -9.27 -19.71
CA ASP A 388 -15.09 -8.46 -19.87
C ASP A 388 -16.35 -9.24 -19.44
N ALA A 389 -16.45 -10.52 -19.79
CA ALA A 389 -17.57 -11.38 -19.38
C ALA A 389 -17.63 -11.58 -17.85
N VAL A 390 -16.49 -11.71 -17.17
CA VAL A 390 -16.45 -11.74 -15.70
C VAL A 390 -16.86 -10.40 -15.11
N GLY A 391 -16.33 -9.29 -15.65
CA GLY A 391 -16.67 -7.93 -15.18
C GLY A 391 -18.11 -7.51 -15.41
N ALA A 392 -18.83 -8.19 -16.31
CA ALA A 392 -20.25 -7.97 -16.59
C ALA A 392 -21.19 -8.78 -15.67
N ILE A 393 -20.66 -9.68 -14.82
CA ILE A 393 -21.48 -10.42 -13.86
C ILE A 393 -22.14 -9.42 -12.89
N SER A 394 -23.44 -9.59 -12.70
CA SER A 394 -24.31 -8.78 -11.85
C SER A 394 -25.12 -9.67 -10.91
N ALA A 395 -25.78 -9.05 -9.92
CA ALA A 395 -26.67 -9.76 -8.99
C ALA A 395 -27.87 -10.45 -9.67
N HIS A 396 -28.19 -10.08 -10.91
CA HIS A 396 -29.30 -10.65 -11.67
C HIS A 396 -28.92 -11.89 -12.50
N ASN A 397 -27.63 -12.21 -12.59
CA ASN A 397 -27.19 -13.38 -13.35
C ASN A 397 -27.39 -14.67 -12.55
N THR A 398 -27.85 -15.73 -13.23
CA THR A 398 -27.79 -17.08 -12.68
C THR A 398 -26.37 -17.62 -12.80
N PRO A 399 -25.70 -18.03 -11.70
CA PRO A 399 -24.29 -18.43 -11.73
C PRO A 399 -23.95 -19.49 -12.79
N ALA A 400 -24.84 -20.47 -12.98
CA ALA A 400 -24.67 -21.56 -13.94
C ALA A 400 -24.65 -21.11 -15.42
N GLU A 401 -25.15 -19.91 -15.71
CA GLU A 401 -25.20 -19.32 -17.06
C GLU A 401 -24.02 -18.39 -17.34
N THR A 402 -23.17 -18.14 -16.34
CA THR A 402 -22.00 -17.28 -16.48
C THR A 402 -20.75 -18.05 -16.90
N ILE A 403 -19.71 -17.33 -17.32
CA ILE A 403 -18.38 -17.89 -17.56
C ILE A 403 -17.73 -18.51 -16.30
N MET A 404 -18.23 -18.17 -15.11
CA MET A 404 -17.74 -18.63 -13.81
C MET A 404 -18.50 -19.85 -13.28
N ASN A 405 -19.32 -20.51 -14.12
CA ASN A 405 -20.11 -21.69 -13.73
C ASN A 405 -19.24 -22.76 -13.05
N GLY A 406 -19.69 -23.22 -11.88
CA GLY A 406 -19.02 -24.26 -11.10
C GLY A 406 -17.68 -23.82 -10.52
N LEU A 407 -17.31 -22.54 -10.65
CA LEU A 407 -15.98 -22.00 -10.33
C LEU A 407 -14.84 -22.79 -10.99
N ALA A 408 -15.09 -23.43 -12.14
CA ALA A 408 -14.16 -24.39 -12.76
C ALA A 408 -12.78 -23.79 -13.11
N TYR A 409 -12.71 -22.47 -13.26
CA TYR A 409 -11.49 -21.74 -13.59
C TYR A 409 -10.95 -20.93 -12.40
N VAL A 410 -11.61 -20.92 -11.24
CA VAL A 410 -11.10 -20.20 -10.06
C VAL A 410 -10.17 -21.12 -9.29
N ARG A 411 -8.96 -20.64 -9.02
CA ARG A 411 -8.01 -21.36 -8.18
C ARG A 411 -8.51 -21.43 -6.73
N ASP A 412 -8.76 -22.64 -6.25
CA ASP A 412 -9.18 -22.90 -4.88
C ASP A 412 -7.99 -22.75 -3.91
N PRO A 413 -8.05 -21.85 -2.92
CA PRO A 413 -6.97 -21.66 -1.95
C PRO A 413 -6.89 -22.77 -0.88
N ASN A 414 -7.77 -23.78 -0.89
CA ASN A 414 -7.80 -24.85 0.10
C ASN A 414 -6.86 -26.02 -0.24
N PRO A 415 -6.87 -26.58 -1.48
CA PRO A 415 -5.91 -27.62 -1.86
C PRO A 415 -4.56 -26.98 -2.19
N ALA A 416 -3.53 -27.25 -1.38
CA ALA A 416 -2.20 -26.68 -1.57
C ALA A 416 -1.60 -26.94 -2.98
N ALA A 417 -1.91 -28.09 -3.59
CA ALA A 417 -1.45 -28.40 -4.93
C ALA A 417 -1.95 -27.41 -6.00
N GLN A 418 -3.13 -26.80 -5.82
CA GLN A 418 -3.67 -25.88 -6.83
C GLN A 418 -2.89 -24.58 -6.97
N SER A 419 -2.12 -24.14 -5.96
CA SER A 419 -1.27 -22.95 -6.11
C SER A 419 -0.12 -23.15 -7.09
N ASN A 420 0.15 -24.39 -7.49
CA ASN A 420 1.24 -24.79 -8.37
C ASN A 420 0.75 -25.43 -9.67
N ILE A 421 -0.47 -25.10 -10.12
CA ILE A 421 -1.02 -25.53 -11.42
C ILE A 421 -1.27 -24.27 -12.25
N GLY A 422 -0.75 -24.19 -13.47
CA GLY A 422 -0.97 -23.04 -14.34
C GLY A 422 -2.40 -22.97 -14.91
N ALA A 423 -2.50 -22.74 -16.21
CA ALA A 423 -3.77 -22.80 -16.91
C ALA A 423 -4.44 -24.18 -16.70
N PRO A 424 -5.78 -24.25 -16.56
CA PRO A 424 -6.74 -23.18 -16.87
C PRO A 424 -7.16 -22.33 -15.66
N PHE A 425 -6.52 -22.45 -14.50
CA PHE A 425 -6.92 -21.75 -13.28
C PHE A 425 -6.49 -20.29 -13.28
N MET A 426 -7.34 -19.44 -12.68
CA MET A 426 -7.19 -18.01 -12.53
C MET A 426 -7.17 -17.64 -11.03
N PRO A 427 -6.49 -16.57 -10.63
CA PRO A 427 -5.70 -15.66 -11.47
C PRO A 427 -4.42 -16.30 -12.03
N LEU A 428 -4.09 -15.99 -13.28
CA LEU A 428 -2.78 -16.28 -13.88
C LEU A 428 -1.81 -15.12 -13.60
N ALA A 429 -1.57 -14.90 -12.30
CA ALA A 429 -0.62 -13.93 -11.77
C ALA A 429 0.34 -14.64 -10.80
N MET A 430 1.51 -14.04 -10.56
CA MET A 430 2.54 -14.61 -9.69
C MET A 430 2.03 -14.84 -8.27
N GLY A 431 2.37 -15.99 -7.68
CA GLY A 431 2.00 -16.35 -6.32
C GLY A 431 2.96 -15.82 -5.25
N ASP A 432 2.62 -16.07 -3.99
CA ASP A 432 3.54 -15.83 -2.87
C ASP A 432 4.73 -16.79 -2.93
N VAL A 433 5.74 -16.53 -2.11
CA VAL A 433 6.80 -17.48 -1.77
C VAL A 433 6.30 -18.92 -1.61
N GLY A 434 6.87 -19.84 -2.39
CA GLY A 434 6.52 -21.26 -2.42
C GLY A 434 5.24 -21.61 -3.22
N LYS A 435 4.64 -20.63 -3.89
CA LYS A 435 3.43 -20.79 -4.72
C LYS A 435 3.65 -20.18 -6.11
N ALA A 436 3.54 -21.00 -7.14
CA ALA A 436 3.72 -20.58 -8.52
C ALA A 436 2.72 -19.46 -8.92
N PHE A 437 1.47 -19.57 -8.45
CA PHE A 437 0.38 -18.69 -8.86
C PHE A 437 -0.43 -18.15 -7.68
N LEU A 438 -0.95 -16.93 -7.86
CA LEU A 438 -1.88 -16.29 -6.94
C LEU A 438 -3.17 -17.09 -6.81
N THR A 439 -3.69 -17.13 -5.58
CA THR A 439 -5.05 -17.58 -5.26
C THR A 439 -5.85 -16.37 -4.79
N VAL A 440 -7.17 -16.34 -5.03
CA VAL A 440 -8.06 -15.51 -4.20
C VAL A 440 -7.92 -15.91 -2.73
N THR A 441 -8.30 -15.02 -1.80
CA THR A 441 -8.24 -15.37 -0.37
C THR A 441 -9.26 -16.46 -0.02
N ARG A 442 -9.08 -17.13 1.12
CA ARG A 442 -10.03 -18.16 1.58
C ARG A 442 -11.42 -17.58 1.80
N THR A 443 -11.50 -16.35 2.31
CA THR A 443 -12.75 -15.62 2.51
C THR A 443 -13.40 -15.23 1.18
N GLN A 444 -12.65 -14.72 0.20
CA GLN A 444 -13.17 -14.45 -1.15
C GLN A 444 -13.68 -15.73 -1.83
N TYR A 445 -12.93 -16.83 -1.74
CA TYR A 445 -13.35 -18.12 -2.31
C TYR A 445 -14.62 -18.66 -1.64
N PHE A 446 -14.75 -18.51 -0.31
CA PHE A 446 -15.99 -18.83 0.38
C PHE A 446 -17.17 -18.03 -0.20
N PHE A 447 -17.03 -16.72 -0.40
CA PHE A 447 -18.08 -15.90 -1.00
C PHE A 447 -18.44 -16.33 -2.41
N LEU A 448 -17.45 -16.58 -3.28
CA LEU A 448 -17.68 -17.12 -4.62
C LEU A 448 -18.40 -18.46 -4.58
N SER A 449 -18.09 -19.32 -3.61
CA SER A 449 -18.73 -20.63 -3.46
C SER A 449 -20.19 -20.53 -3.02
N GLN A 450 -20.55 -19.53 -2.21
CA GLN A 450 -21.94 -19.25 -1.84
C GLN A 450 -22.70 -18.66 -3.03
N TRP A 451 -22.10 -17.71 -3.74
CA TRP A 451 -22.65 -17.16 -4.99
C TRP A 451 -22.95 -18.25 -6.02
N ASN A 452 -21.99 -19.16 -6.26
CA ASN A 452 -22.17 -20.25 -7.22
C ASN A 452 -23.32 -21.21 -6.86
N ARG A 453 -23.74 -21.26 -5.59
CA ARG A 453 -24.92 -22.01 -5.12
C ARG A 453 -26.22 -21.21 -5.16
N GLY A 454 -26.18 -19.93 -5.53
CA GLY A 454 -27.32 -19.00 -5.44
C GLY A 454 -27.60 -18.51 -4.02
N GLU A 455 -26.67 -18.70 -3.08
CA GLU A 455 -26.81 -18.38 -1.66
C GLU A 455 -26.21 -17.00 -1.34
N PHE A 456 -26.72 -15.94 -1.97
CA PHE A 456 -26.22 -14.58 -1.81
C PHE A 456 -27.37 -13.56 -1.77
N GLU A 457 -27.09 -12.34 -1.30
CA GLU A 457 -28.03 -11.22 -1.34
C GLU A 457 -27.64 -10.26 -2.48
N ALA A 458 -28.62 -9.80 -3.26
CA ALA A 458 -28.36 -8.92 -4.40
C ALA A 458 -27.89 -7.53 -3.96
N GLU A 459 -28.55 -6.96 -2.97
CA GLU A 459 -28.31 -5.61 -2.49
C GLU A 459 -27.22 -5.56 -1.42
N ALA A 460 -26.64 -4.37 -1.22
CA ALA A 460 -25.75 -4.11 -0.11
C ALA A 460 -26.42 -4.49 1.22
N GLN A 461 -25.70 -5.21 2.06
CA GLN A 461 -26.16 -5.62 3.40
C GLN A 461 -25.29 -5.05 4.50
N ILE A 462 -24.12 -4.50 4.13
CA ILE A 462 -23.15 -4.02 5.08
C ILE A 462 -23.29 -2.50 5.23
N GLU A 463 -23.74 -2.09 6.41
CA GLU A 463 -23.77 -0.68 6.79
C GLU A 463 -22.45 -0.30 7.48
N PHE A 464 -21.54 0.30 6.72
CA PHE A 464 -20.29 0.85 7.28
C PHE A 464 -20.55 2.22 7.91
N GLY A 465 -19.99 2.44 9.10
CA GLY A 465 -19.78 3.80 9.57
C GLY A 465 -18.83 4.57 8.65
N PRO A 466 -18.89 5.91 8.58
CA PRO A 466 -18.04 6.68 7.66
C PRO A 466 -16.53 6.47 7.88
N GLY A 467 -16.08 6.30 9.13
CA GLY A 467 -14.68 5.96 9.42
C GLY A 467 -14.32 4.54 8.99
N GLU A 468 -15.20 3.56 9.24
CA GLU A 468 -15.00 2.16 8.84
C GLU A 468 -15.00 1.99 7.31
N TYR A 469 -15.81 2.79 6.60
CA TYR A 469 -15.78 2.87 5.14
C TYR A 469 -14.42 3.40 4.66
N LEU A 470 -13.88 4.45 5.28
CA LEU A 470 -12.56 4.97 4.90
C LEU A 470 -11.44 3.95 5.08
N ASP A 471 -11.46 3.16 6.18
CA ASP A 471 -10.50 2.07 6.39
C ASP A 471 -10.52 1.11 5.18
N ARG A 472 -11.72 0.67 4.78
CA ARG A 472 -11.91 -0.22 3.63
C ARG A 472 -11.51 0.46 2.31
N ALA A 473 -12.01 1.66 2.05
CA ALA A 473 -11.82 2.36 0.78
C ALA A 473 -10.34 2.59 0.47
N VAL A 474 -9.57 3.00 1.49
CA VAL A 474 -8.12 3.22 1.34
C VAL A 474 -7.38 1.90 1.09
N MET A 475 -7.68 0.84 1.85
CA MET A 475 -7.00 -0.45 1.71
C MET A 475 -7.35 -1.19 0.40
N VAL A 476 -8.56 -1.01 -0.15
CA VAL A 476 -8.96 -1.61 -1.44
C VAL A 476 -8.11 -1.08 -2.60
N ASN A 477 -7.59 0.14 -2.48
CA ASN A 477 -6.75 0.77 -3.51
C ASN A 477 -5.28 0.30 -3.47
N CYS A 478 -4.91 -0.62 -2.57
CA CYS A 478 -3.55 -1.12 -2.39
C CYS A 478 -3.42 -2.58 -2.86
N GLN A 479 -2.19 -2.98 -3.19
CA GLN A 479 -1.86 -4.34 -3.61
C GLN A 479 -2.00 -5.29 -2.41
N GLY A 480 -2.84 -6.32 -2.56
CA GLY A 480 -2.80 -7.52 -1.70
C GLY A 480 -1.85 -8.54 -2.31
N GLY A 481 -1.93 -9.81 -1.93
CA GLY A 481 -1.05 -10.85 -2.49
C GLY A 481 -0.92 -10.80 -4.04
N SER A 482 0.19 -11.28 -4.60
CA SER A 482 1.30 -11.92 -3.88
C SER A 482 2.22 -10.93 -3.17
N PHE A 483 2.84 -11.39 -2.09
CA PHE A 483 3.86 -10.63 -1.36
C PHE A 483 5.25 -11.21 -1.63
N ALA A 484 5.95 -10.64 -2.62
CA ALA A 484 7.34 -10.95 -2.96
C ALA A 484 8.11 -9.72 -3.51
N PRO A 485 8.26 -8.61 -2.75
CA PRO A 485 7.68 -8.33 -1.42
C PRO A 485 6.27 -7.73 -1.49
N GLY A 486 5.81 -7.22 -2.63
CA GLY A 486 4.59 -6.41 -2.74
C GLY A 486 4.93 -4.93 -2.94
N ILE A 487 3.93 -4.05 -2.84
CA ILE A 487 4.07 -2.63 -3.19
C ILE A 487 4.01 -1.73 -1.94
N GLU A 488 2.83 -1.53 -1.35
CA GLU A 488 2.69 -0.62 -0.21
C GLU A 488 3.06 -1.27 1.13
N MET A 489 2.75 -2.56 1.26
CA MET A 489 2.98 -3.39 2.44
C MET A 489 3.27 -4.83 1.99
N THR A 490 3.72 -5.68 2.93
CA THR A 490 4.07 -7.07 2.63
C THR A 490 3.45 -8.07 3.62
N PHE A 491 3.81 -9.35 3.48
CA PHE A 491 3.32 -10.54 4.18
C PHE A 491 3.08 -10.40 5.69
N VAL A 492 3.75 -9.47 6.37
CA VAL A 492 3.54 -9.20 7.80
C VAL A 492 2.12 -8.76 8.15
N VAL A 493 1.36 -8.24 7.17
CA VAL A 493 -0.07 -7.93 7.35
C VAL A 493 -0.93 -9.15 7.69
N ARG A 494 -0.42 -10.36 7.42
CA ARG A 494 -1.07 -11.64 7.73
C ARG A 494 -0.76 -12.17 9.13
N ASP A 495 0.13 -11.50 9.88
CA ASP A 495 0.46 -11.85 11.26
C ASP A 495 -0.51 -11.16 12.26
N PRO A 496 -1.32 -11.90 13.03
CA PRO A 496 -2.13 -11.37 14.11
C PRO A 496 -1.37 -10.52 15.12
N ALA A 497 -0.09 -10.81 15.37
CA ALA A 497 0.71 -10.08 16.35
C ALA A 497 0.98 -8.61 15.96
N LEU A 498 0.74 -8.26 14.69
CA LEU A 498 0.78 -6.90 14.18
C LEU A 498 -0.33 -6.02 14.79
N TYR A 499 -1.44 -6.64 15.19
CA TYR A 499 -2.68 -5.96 15.52
C TYR A 499 -3.03 -6.01 17.01
N ARG A 500 -3.88 -5.08 17.44
CA ARG A 500 -4.50 -5.09 18.76
C ARG A 500 -5.56 -6.19 18.86
N ALA A 501 -5.23 -7.28 19.55
CA ALA A 501 -6.14 -8.41 19.77
C ALA A 501 -7.34 -8.05 20.68
N ASP A 502 -7.21 -7.03 21.52
CA ASP A 502 -8.22 -6.56 22.47
C ASP A 502 -9.23 -5.57 21.86
N TRP A 503 -9.36 -5.51 20.54
CA TRP A 503 -10.06 -4.45 19.82
C TRP A 503 -11.54 -4.28 20.20
N GLN A 504 -12.24 -5.39 20.50
CA GLN A 504 -13.63 -5.37 20.96
C GLN A 504 -13.72 -4.86 22.40
N SER A 505 -12.92 -5.42 23.30
CA SER A 505 -12.97 -5.11 24.74
C SER A 505 -12.43 -3.71 25.07
N SER A 506 -11.45 -3.22 24.32
CA SER A 506 -10.90 -1.88 24.47
C SER A 506 -11.72 -0.80 23.75
N GLY A 507 -12.57 -1.20 22.81
CA GLY A 507 -13.27 -0.29 21.92
C GLY A 507 -12.36 0.41 20.90
N CYS A 508 -11.10 -0.03 20.72
CA CYS A 508 -10.20 0.59 19.75
C CYS A 508 -10.65 0.37 18.29
N GLY A 509 -11.54 -0.61 18.07
CA GLY A 509 -12.00 -0.97 16.73
C GLY A 509 -10.98 -1.82 15.96
N PRO A 510 -11.40 -2.44 14.85
CA PRO A 510 -10.55 -3.35 14.10
C PRO A 510 -9.42 -2.63 13.36
N PHE A 511 -8.51 -3.42 12.79
CA PHE A 511 -7.39 -2.98 11.95
C PHE A 511 -6.40 -2.02 12.64
N ARG A 512 -6.34 -2.01 13.97
CA ARG A 512 -5.41 -1.16 14.73
C ARG A 512 -4.10 -1.87 14.99
N ILE A 513 -3.00 -1.22 14.62
CA ILE A 513 -1.64 -1.69 14.86
C ILE A 513 -1.34 -1.69 16.37
N ARG A 514 -0.66 -2.75 16.82
CA ARG A 514 -0.08 -2.83 18.17
C ARG A 514 1.22 -2.03 18.22
N GLY A 515 1.10 -0.71 18.16
CA GLY A 515 2.23 0.21 18.20
C GLY A 515 2.85 0.34 19.59
N ARG A 516 4.17 0.54 19.64
CA ARG A 516 4.93 0.81 20.88
C ARG A 516 4.53 2.19 21.40
N ALA A 517 4.20 2.28 22.68
CA ALA A 517 4.08 3.58 23.34
C ALA A 517 5.47 4.23 23.42
N LEU A 518 5.65 5.37 22.75
CA LEU A 518 6.93 6.07 22.66
C LEU A 518 7.04 7.11 23.78
N ASP A 519 7.85 6.82 24.80
CA ASP A 519 8.16 7.79 25.86
C ASP A 519 9.26 8.75 25.41
N TYR A 520 8.87 9.87 24.83
CA TYR A 520 9.80 10.90 24.36
C TYR A 520 10.58 11.59 25.49
N ALA A 521 10.14 11.51 26.76
CA ALA A 521 10.90 12.04 27.89
C ALA A 521 12.14 11.19 28.21
N SER A 522 12.17 9.93 27.73
CA SER A 522 13.31 9.03 27.90
C SER A 522 14.43 9.22 26.87
N VAL A 523 14.27 10.15 25.93
CA VAL A 523 15.26 10.41 24.87
C VAL A 523 16.60 10.81 25.45
N GLN A 524 17.65 10.11 25.00
CA GLN A 524 19.04 10.38 25.39
C GLN A 524 19.81 10.94 24.20
N TYR A 525 20.54 12.04 24.44
CA TYR A 525 21.34 12.67 23.41
C TYR A 525 22.38 11.70 22.83
N GLY A 526 22.41 11.59 21.50
CA GLY A 526 23.39 10.80 20.76
C GLY A 526 23.16 9.28 20.75
N GLN A 527 22.13 8.77 21.45
CA GLN A 527 21.71 7.37 21.41
C GLN A 527 20.48 7.22 20.51
N PRO A 528 20.42 6.24 19.59
CA PRO A 528 19.21 5.97 18.83
C PRO A 528 18.00 5.74 19.75
N PHE A 529 16.86 6.36 19.43
CA PHE A 529 15.62 6.17 20.17
C PHE A 529 14.83 4.93 19.71
N LEU A 530 14.97 4.60 18.43
CA LEU A 530 14.39 3.43 17.80
C LEU A 530 15.37 2.24 17.88
N SER A 531 14.81 1.04 17.93
CA SER A 531 15.50 -0.23 17.90
C SER A 531 15.26 -0.95 16.57
N VAL A 532 15.63 -2.23 16.46
CA VAL A 532 15.17 -3.07 15.34
C VAL A 532 13.64 -3.19 15.29
N GLY A 533 12.96 -3.02 16.43
CA GLY A 533 11.50 -3.08 16.54
C GLY A 533 10.91 -4.48 16.32
N TYR A 534 9.67 -4.54 15.84
CA TYR A 534 8.92 -5.76 15.57
C TYR A 534 9.64 -6.68 14.57
N LEU A 535 9.80 -7.95 14.92
CA LEU A 535 10.21 -9.02 14.01
C LEU A 535 9.19 -10.15 14.16
N PRO A 536 8.64 -10.71 13.05
CA PRO A 536 7.68 -11.81 13.14
C PRO A 536 8.20 -12.97 13.99
N TYR A 537 7.36 -13.58 14.81
CA TYR A 537 7.68 -14.77 15.63
C TYR A 537 8.86 -14.64 16.61
N GLN A 538 9.47 -13.46 16.76
CA GLN A 538 10.54 -13.21 17.71
C GLN A 538 9.98 -12.59 18.98
N PRO A 539 10.40 -13.04 20.18
CA PRO A 539 9.90 -12.48 21.43
C PRO A 539 10.30 -11.01 21.57
N GLY A 540 9.37 -10.20 22.04
CA GLY A 540 9.60 -8.82 22.42
C GLY A 540 10.25 -8.71 23.80
N PRO A 541 10.32 -7.48 24.35
CA PRO A 541 10.97 -7.24 25.64
C PRO A 541 10.34 -8.00 26.83
N ASP A 542 9.07 -8.40 26.73
CA ASP A 542 8.38 -9.21 27.74
C ASP A 542 8.75 -10.71 27.69
N GLY A 543 9.46 -11.13 26.65
CA GLY A 543 9.88 -12.52 26.42
C GLY A 543 8.77 -13.47 25.97
N ILE A 544 7.55 -12.97 25.69
CA ILE A 544 6.37 -13.79 25.40
C ILE A 544 5.75 -13.44 24.05
N ASP A 545 5.36 -12.17 23.86
CA ASP A 545 4.70 -11.72 22.64
C ASP A 545 5.71 -11.00 21.73
N PRO A 546 5.53 -10.96 20.40
CA PRO A 546 6.40 -10.15 19.56
C PRO A 546 6.45 -8.69 20.00
N ALA A 547 7.56 -8.00 19.76
CA ALA A 547 7.67 -6.59 20.12
C ALA A 547 6.55 -5.75 19.46
N PRO A 548 5.95 -4.78 20.16
CA PRO A 548 5.04 -3.83 19.52
C PRO A 548 5.79 -2.99 18.50
N LEU A 549 5.06 -2.48 17.49
CA LEU A 549 5.66 -1.83 16.33
C LEU A 549 6.21 -0.44 16.65
N GLU A 550 7.40 -0.16 16.19
CA GLU A 550 8.03 1.16 16.15
C GLU A 550 7.88 1.82 14.77
N PRO A 551 8.10 3.14 14.66
CA PRO A 551 8.28 3.80 13.36
C PRO A 551 9.21 3.02 12.42
N GLY A 552 8.81 2.86 11.17
CA GLY A 552 9.56 2.14 10.13
C GLY A 552 9.39 0.63 10.14
N ASP A 553 8.64 0.04 11.08
CA ASP A 553 8.53 -1.41 11.19
C ASP A 553 7.63 -2.07 10.13
N LEU A 554 6.70 -1.35 9.50
CA LEU A 554 5.87 -1.94 8.43
C LEU A 554 6.59 -1.98 7.08
N SER A 555 7.37 -0.94 6.76
CA SER A 555 8.02 -0.76 5.46
C SER A 555 9.42 -1.37 5.37
N LYS A 556 10.05 -1.72 6.50
CA LYS A 556 11.44 -2.24 6.50
C LYS A 556 11.62 -3.57 5.75
N PHE A 557 10.53 -4.32 5.59
CA PHE A 557 10.51 -5.59 4.87
C PHE A 557 10.39 -5.40 3.34
N MET A 558 10.12 -4.18 2.88
CA MET A 558 10.07 -3.88 1.45
C MET A 558 11.47 -3.80 0.85
N SER A 559 11.52 -3.71 -0.48
CA SER A 559 12.72 -3.49 -1.27
C SER A 559 13.43 -2.19 -0.91
N ILE A 560 14.76 -2.19 -1.10
CA ILE A 560 15.61 -1.01 -0.95
C ILE A 560 16.61 -0.90 -2.12
N PRO A 561 16.61 0.22 -2.86
CA PRO A 561 15.55 1.24 -2.86
C PRO A 561 14.30 0.72 -3.58
N TRP A 562 13.10 1.23 -3.27
CA TRP A 562 11.83 0.70 -3.84
C TRP A 562 11.78 0.71 -5.39
N GLN A 563 12.53 1.61 -6.04
CA GLN A 563 12.57 1.74 -7.49
C GLN A 563 13.04 0.45 -8.18
N THR A 564 13.99 -0.29 -7.62
CA THR A 564 14.53 -1.49 -8.28
C THR A 564 13.50 -2.61 -8.37
N ASP A 565 12.71 -2.77 -7.31
CA ASP A 565 11.60 -3.71 -7.26
C ASP A 565 10.46 -3.29 -8.17
N TYR A 566 10.09 -2.00 -8.20
CA TYR A 566 9.11 -1.50 -9.16
C TYR A 566 9.55 -1.76 -10.62
N ASN A 567 10.85 -1.65 -10.92
CA ASN A 567 11.41 -1.97 -12.23
C ASN A 567 11.26 -3.46 -12.56
N ALA A 568 11.66 -4.31 -11.61
CA ALA A 568 11.62 -5.76 -11.75
C ALA A 568 10.19 -6.32 -11.82
N CYS A 569 9.24 -5.71 -11.10
CA CYS A 569 7.83 -6.09 -11.07
C CYS A 569 7.16 -5.91 -12.44
N ALA A 570 7.38 -6.85 -13.34
CA ALA A 570 6.79 -6.87 -14.67
C ALA A 570 6.19 -8.25 -14.92
N THR A 571 6.91 -9.07 -15.66
CA THR A 571 6.48 -10.43 -16.00
C THR A 571 7.58 -11.42 -15.73
N PHE A 572 7.21 -12.61 -15.26
CA PHE A 572 8.13 -13.66 -14.85
C PHE A 572 7.63 -15.03 -15.27
N THR A 573 8.54 -15.99 -15.41
CA THR A 573 8.17 -17.40 -15.29
C THR A 573 7.71 -17.68 -13.87
N ALA A 574 6.77 -18.59 -13.69
CA ALA A 574 6.30 -18.96 -12.35
C ALA A 574 7.44 -19.53 -11.49
N ASP A 575 7.45 -19.24 -10.19
CA ASP A 575 8.40 -19.81 -9.22
C ASP A 575 7.66 -20.31 -7.98
N PRO A 576 7.62 -21.63 -7.71
CA PRO A 576 8.20 -22.72 -8.52
C PRO A 576 7.61 -22.81 -9.93
N ASN A 577 8.38 -23.33 -10.89
CA ASN A 577 7.94 -23.56 -12.28
C ASN A 577 7.52 -25.03 -12.49
N PRO A 578 6.27 -25.42 -12.18
CA PRO A 578 5.84 -26.83 -12.14
C PRO A 578 5.97 -27.55 -13.49
N ASP A 579 5.78 -26.82 -14.59
CA ASP A 579 5.69 -27.39 -15.94
C ASP A 579 6.93 -27.07 -16.80
N ASN A 580 7.98 -26.50 -16.20
CA ASN A 580 9.15 -25.94 -16.90
C ASN A 580 8.72 -25.02 -18.07
N SER A 581 7.65 -24.25 -17.85
CA SER A 581 7.04 -23.39 -18.85
C SER A 581 7.86 -22.11 -19.03
N THR A 582 8.04 -21.68 -20.27
CA THR A 582 8.63 -20.36 -20.59
C THR A 582 7.59 -19.24 -20.64
N THR A 583 6.32 -19.55 -20.38
CA THR A 583 5.24 -18.55 -20.35
C THR A 583 5.49 -17.52 -19.26
N LEU A 584 5.32 -16.25 -19.61
CA LEU A 584 5.46 -15.14 -18.68
C LEU A 584 4.11 -14.70 -18.11
N TYR A 585 4.08 -14.47 -16.80
CA TYR A 585 2.92 -14.05 -16.01
C TYR A 585 3.20 -12.74 -15.29
N TRP A 586 2.16 -11.94 -15.05
CA TRP A 586 2.28 -10.66 -14.38
C TRP A 586 2.40 -10.81 -12.86
N ALA A 587 3.17 -9.92 -12.23
CA ALA A 587 3.18 -9.76 -10.78
C ALA A 587 1.98 -8.90 -10.33
N TRP A 588 2.07 -7.56 -10.46
CA TRP A 588 1.09 -6.62 -9.89
C TRP A 588 0.57 -5.59 -10.92
N PRO A 589 -0.16 -5.99 -11.97
CA PRO A 589 -0.51 -5.09 -13.08
C PRO A 589 -1.43 -3.92 -12.68
N ALA A 590 -2.19 -4.02 -11.59
CA ALA A 590 -3.03 -2.92 -11.09
C ALA A 590 -2.22 -1.81 -10.40
N GLN A 591 -1.09 -2.13 -9.76
CA GLN A 591 -0.20 -1.15 -9.13
C GLN A 591 0.93 -0.70 -10.06
N ARG A 592 1.47 -1.65 -10.82
CA ARG A 592 2.57 -1.52 -11.76
C ARG A 592 2.07 -1.90 -13.15
N PRO A 593 1.49 -0.98 -13.93
CA PRO A 593 1.05 -1.29 -15.28
C PRO A 593 2.20 -1.85 -16.11
N PHE A 594 1.94 -2.93 -16.85
CA PHE A 594 2.94 -3.55 -17.71
C PHE A 594 2.79 -3.07 -19.15
N THR A 595 1.59 -3.24 -19.72
CA THR A 595 1.23 -2.69 -21.02
C THR A 595 -0.02 -1.82 -20.90
N VAL A 596 -0.07 -0.75 -21.68
CA VAL A 596 -1.09 0.30 -21.59
C VAL A 596 -1.56 0.73 -22.97
N HIS A 597 -2.73 1.36 -23.05
CA HIS A 597 -3.19 2.08 -24.24
C HIS A 597 -3.04 3.58 -24.03
N VAL A 598 -2.40 4.30 -24.95
CA VAL A 598 -2.17 5.74 -24.82
C VAL A 598 -3.40 6.52 -25.29
N ALA A 599 -3.83 7.53 -24.51
CA ALA A 599 -5.02 8.31 -24.82
C ALA A 599 -4.95 9.03 -26.18
N THR A 600 -3.77 9.51 -26.57
CA THR A 600 -3.55 10.19 -27.87
C THR A 600 -3.61 9.27 -29.07
N ASP A 601 -3.62 7.95 -28.86
CA ASP A 601 -3.67 6.94 -29.93
C ASP A 601 -5.10 6.45 -30.22
N VAL A 602 -6.09 6.89 -29.44
CA VAL A 602 -7.50 6.52 -29.66
C VAL A 602 -8.00 7.10 -30.98
N ARG A 603 -8.57 6.26 -31.84
CA ARG A 603 -9.16 6.65 -33.13
C ARG A 603 -10.53 5.99 -33.25
N ASP A 604 -11.53 6.73 -33.74
CA ASP A 604 -12.89 6.23 -33.95
C ASP A 604 -13.51 5.49 -32.74
N GLY A 605 -13.21 5.98 -31.53
CA GLY A 605 -13.69 5.39 -30.28
C GLY A 605 -13.07 4.02 -29.96
N LYS A 606 -11.91 3.70 -30.53
CA LYS A 606 -11.16 2.46 -30.26
C LYS A 606 -9.74 2.77 -29.75
N PRO A 607 -9.22 2.01 -28.77
CA PRO A 607 -7.84 2.16 -28.33
C PRO A 607 -6.86 1.89 -29.49
N GLY A 608 -5.75 2.62 -29.51
CA GLY A 608 -4.61 2.33 -30.38
C GLY A 608 -3.85 1.07 -29.94
N PRO A 609 -2.72 0.75 -30.59
CA PRO A 609 -1.86 -0.35 -30.16
C PRO A 609 -1.41 -0.16 -28.71
N GLN A 610 -1.22 -1.28 -28.01
CA GLN A 610 -0.66 -1.23 -26.66
C GLN A 610 0.81 -0.85 -26.69
N ARG A 611 1.32 -0.30 -25.58
CA ARG A 611 2.72 0.06 -25.35
C ARG A 611 3.18 -0.45 -23.99
N TYR A 612 4.48 -0.68 -23.77
CA TYR A 612 4.97 -0.93 -22.41
C TYR A 612 4.83 0.34 -21.58
N SER A 613 4.39 0.22 -20.33
CA SER A 613 4.30 1.37 -19.40
C SER A 613 5.67 1.99 -19.15
N ILE A 614 6.68 1.13 -18.94
CA ILE A 614 8.09 1.53 -18.89
C ILE A 614 8.73 1.23 -20.22
N ARG A 615 9.31 2.26 -20.83
CA ARG A 615 9.77 2.25 -22.21
C ARG A 615 10.78 3.36 -22.48
N GLY A 616 11.43 3.29 -23.64
CA GLY A 616 12.37 4.30 -24.13
C GLY A 616 13.83 3.82 -24.09
N ALA A 617 14.76 4.76 -24.04
CA ALA A 617 16.20 4.44 -23.99
C ALA A 617 16.53 3.61 -22.74
N GLY A 618 17.30 2.53 -22.93
CA GLY A 618 17.71 1.64 -21.84
C GLY A 618 16.72 0.53 -21.48
N THR A 619 15.59 0.39 -22.19
CA THR A 619 14.60 -0.68 -21.93
C THR A 619 14.62 -1.82 -22.95
N THR A 620 15.42 -1.72 -24.02
CA THR A 620 15.49 -2.76 -25.06
C THR A 620 16.12 -4.03 -24.52
N SER A 621 15.48 -5.17 -24.77
CA SER A 621 16.02 -6.50 -24.47
C SER A 621 15.55 -7.49 -25.53
N ASP A 622 16.43 -8.42 -25.91
CA ASP A 622 16.07 -9.54 -26.79
C ASP A 622 15.36 -10.65 -26.01
N ASP A 623 15.42 -10.64 -24.68
CA ASP A 623 14.68 -11.55 -23.81
C ASP A 623 13.40 -10.88 -23.32
N LEU A 624 12.24 -11.44 -23.71
CA LEU A 624 10.94 -10.92 -23.31
C LEU A 624 10.69 -10.98 -21.81
N SER A 625 11.41 -11.82 -21.06
CA SER A 625 11.35 -11.80 -19.59
C SER A 625 11.82 -10.46 -19.02
N ASN A 626 12.72 -9.78 -19.73
CA ASN A 626 13.29 -8.48 -19.40
C ASN A 626 12.65 -7.31 -20.18
N ALA A 627 11.54 -7.54 -20.88
CA ALA A 627 10.80 -6.48 -21.55
C ALA A 627 10.04 -5.59 -20.55
N GLY A 628 9.73 -4.37 -20.99
CA GLY A 628 8.91 -3.42 -20.22
C GLY A 628 9.54 -2.98 -18.89
N ARG A 629 10.88 -2.96 -18.81
CA ARG A 629 11.70 -2.51 -17.66
C ARG A 629 13.03 -1.93 -18.16
N PHE A 630 13.69 -1.10 -17.35
CA PHE A 630 15.05 -0.66 -17.64
C PHE A 630 16.04 -1.80 -17.40
N GLN A 631 17.02 -1.95 -18.29
CA GLN A 631 18.06 -2.97 -18.18
C GLN A 631 19.14 -2.59 -17.15
N ASN A 632 19.27 -1.30 -16.84
CA ASN A 632 20.06 -0.81 -15.72
C ASN A 632 19.13 -0.20 -14.67
N HIS A 633 19.18 -0.73 -13.44
CA HIS A 633 18.34 -0.29 -12.33
C HIS A 633 18.51 1.19 -11.97
N ILE A 634 19.69 1.78 -12.21
CA ILE A 634 19.88 3.21 -11.99
C ILE A 634 19.00 4.07 -12.90
N ASP A 635 18.65 3.57 -14.09
CA ASP A 635 17.78 4.30 -15.01
C ASP A 635 16.36 4.38 -14.46
N MET A 636 15.88 3.35 -13.75
CA MET A 636 14.62 3.45 -13.02
C MET A 636 14.70 4.51 -11.92
N VAL A 637 15.77 4.51 -11.12
CA VAL A 637 15.98 5.52 -10.07
C VAL A 637 15.91 6.93 -10.66
N ASN A 638 16.45 7.13 -11.86
CA ASN A 638 16.44 8.43 -12.54
C ASN A 638 15.11 8.75 -13.23
N ASN A 639 14.31 7.76 -13.66
CA ASN A 639 13.18 7.98 -14.57
C ASN A 639 11.81 7.55 -14.04
N TRP A 640 11.68 7.00 -12.82
CA TRP A 640 10.38 6.58 -12.28
C TRP A 640 9.30 7.66 -12.42
N HIS A 641 9.65 8.91 -12.07
CA HIS A 641 8.73 10.04 -12.11
C HIS A 641 8.24 10.41 -13.52
N ARG A 642 8.81 9.82 -14.59
CA ARG A 642 8.42 10.06 -16.00
C ARG A 642 7.35 9.08 -16.49
N ILE A 643 7.08 8.01 -15.76
CA ILE A 643 6.06 7.00 -16.12
C ILE A 643 4.67 7.67 -16.20
N GLY A 644 3.84 7.21 -17.14
CA GLY A 644 2.47 7.71 -17.33
C GLY A 644 1.47 7.13 -16.33
N PHE A 645 0.27 7.70 -16.31
CA PHE A 645 -0.82 7.27 -15.43
C PHE A 645 -1.97 6.71 -16.25
N VAL A 646 -2.44 5.51 -15.91
CA VAL A 646 -3.63 4.90 -16.48
C VAL A 646 -4.85 5.36 -15.67
N ILE A 647 -5.67 6.22 -16.27
CA ILE A 647 -6.90 6.73 -15.66
C ILE A 647 -8.09 6.50 -16.59
N GLN A 648 -9.30 6.53 -16.01
CA GLN A 648 -10.53 6.39 -16.76
C GLN A 648 -10.71 7.53 -17.78
N GLY A 649 -11.25 7.21 -18.95
CA GLY A 649 -11.43 8.16 -20.05
C GLY A 649 -12.23 9.42 -19.68
N SER A 650 -13.20 9.29 -18.78
CA SER A 650 -14.00 10.41 -18.28
C SER A 650 -13.25 11.40 -17.37
N ALA A 651 -12.05 11.03 -16.90
CA ALA A 651 -11.16 11.88 -16.11
C ALA A 651 -10.02 12.52 -16.93
N ILE A 652 -10.00 12.28 -18.25
CA ILE A 652 -9.01 12.85 -19.17
C ILE A 652 -9.55 14.15 -19.72
N ASP A 653 -8.83 15.25 -19.48
CA ASP A 653 -9.14 16.56 -20.00
C ASP A 653 -8.75 16.70 -21.48
N GLY A 654 -9.47 17.56 -22.19
CA GLY A 654 -9.18 17.95 -23.56
C GLY A 654 -10.44 18.01 -24.43
N ASP A 655 -10.24 18.27 -25.73
CA ASP A 655 -11.35 18.36 -26.68
C ASP A 655 -11.94 16.99 -27.05
N ILE A 656 -11.13 15.93 -26.91
CA ILE A 656 -11.55 14.55 -27.18
C ILE A 656 -12.25 14.00 -25.95
N ARG A 657 -13.49 13.54 -26.13
CA ARG A 657 -14.24 12.84 -25.08
C ARG A 657 -14.03 11.33 -25.22
N TYR A 658 -13.36 10.73 -24.24
CA TYR A 658 -13.14 9.29 -24.18
C TYR A 658 -14.32 8.57 -23.51
N SER A 659 -14.52 7.30 -23.84
CA SER A 659 -15.55 6.48 -23.19
C SER A 659 -15.23 6.29 -21.71
N PRO A 660 -16.23 6.32 -20.80
CA PRO A 660 -16.04 5.97 -19.40
C PRO A 660 -15.64 4.50 -19.19
N ASP A 661 -15.77 3.64 -20.21
CA ASP A 661 -15.33 2.24 -20.15
C ASP A 661 -13.84 2.05 -20.49
N MET A 662 -13.16 3.11 -20.96
CA MET A 662 -11.74 3.07 -21.28
C MET A 662 -10.89 3.50 -20.10
N TYR A 663 -9.75 2.84 -19.92
CA TYR A 663 -8.69 3.26 -19.02
C TYR A 663 -7.41 3.42 -19.83
N LEU A 664 -6.89 4.65 -19.89
CA LEU A 664 -5.87 5.06 -20.85
C LEU A 664 -4.72 5.76 -20.14
N GLU A 665 -3.51 5.51 -20.64
CA GLU A 665 -2.31 6.20 -20.18
C GLU A 665 -2.30 7.65 -20.65
N VAL A 666 -2.02 8.56 -19.72
CA VAL A 666 -1.81 9.99 -19.92
C VAL A 666 -0.54 10.46 -19.22
N ALA A 667 -0.06 11.65 -19.60
CA ALA A 667 1.05 12.34 -18.94
C ALA A 667 2.36 11.53 -18.81
N SER A 668 2.60 10.55 -19.70
CA SER A 668 3.89 9.88 -19.80
C SER A 668 4.93 10.82 -20.42
N GLN A 669 6.14 10.78 -19.91
CA GLN A 669 7.30 11.51 -20.41
C GLN A 669 8.38 10.55 -20.97
N LEU A 670 8.04 9.28 -21.19
CA LEU A 670 8.93 8.25 -21.73
C LEU A 670 8.77 8.10 -23.25
N ASP A 671 9.88 7.84 -23.95
CA ASP A 671 9.95 7.72 -25.41
C ASP A 671 9.35 6.41 -25.96
N GLU A 672 9.10 6.32 -27.27
CA GLU A 672 8.31 5.22 -27.89
C GLU A 672 9.16 4.09 -28.51
N PRO A 673 8.97 2.84 -28.04
CA PRO A 673 9.10 1.63 -28.84
C PRO A 673 7.80 0.78 -28.85
N GLU A 674 7.69 -0.13 -29.82
CA GLU A 674 6.59 -1.10 -29.99
C GLU A 674 6.67 -2.29 -29.00
N ILE A 675 5.56 -3.03 -28.85
CA ILE A 675 5.45 -4.21 -27.97
C ILE A 675 5.28 -5.53 -28.75
N ALA A 676 5.63 -6.64 -28.11
CA ALA A 676 5.26 -7.98 -28.57
C ALA A 676 3.88 -8.41 -27.99
N PRO A 677 3.00 -9.12 -28.74
CA PRO A 677 1.71 -9.64 -28.24
C PRO A 677 1.87 -10.86 -27.31
N TRP A 678 0.87 -11.14 -26.44
CA TRP A 678 0.85 -12.32 -25.55
C TRP A 678 0.27 -13.59 -26.24
N PRO A 679 0.71 -14.83 -25.88
CA PRO A 679 1.71 -15.19 -24.87
C PRO A 679 3.11 -14.76 -25.24
N MET A 680 3.78 -14.12 -24.28
CA MET A 680 5.21 -13.86 -24.34
C MET A 680 5.91 -15.06 -23.71
N ASN A 681 6.89 -15.61 -24.42
CA ASN A 681 7.76 -16.64 -23.90
C ASN A 681 9.11 -16.01 -23.59
N ALA A 682 9.72 -16.37 -22.46
CA ALA A 682 11.16 -16.16 -22.30
C ALA A 682 11.88 -16.85 -23.47
N ASN A 683 13.01 -16.30 -23.90
CA ASN A 683 13.87 -17.03 -24.84
C ASN A 683 14.14 -18.41 -24.22
N SER A 684 13.99 -19.49 -25.00
CA SER A 684 14.43 -20.78 -24.52
C SER A 684 15.89 -20.62 -24.10
N ALA A 685 16.26 -21.18 -22.95
CA ALA A 685 17.65 -21.48 -22.69
C ALA A 685 18.07 -22.55 -23.72
N ASP A 686 18.30 -22.14 -24.96
CA ASP A 686 18.86 -23.01 -25.98
C ASP A 686 20.32 -23.26 -25.61
N THR A 687 20.51 -24.45 -25.03
CA THR A 687 21.73 -25.26 -24.90
C THR A 687 22.83 -24.85 -23.95
#